data_AF-A0A2H5XEC8-F1
#
_entry.id   AF-A0A2H5XEC8-F1
#
_cell.length_a   1.000
_cell.length_b   1.000
_cell.length_c   1.000
_cell.angle_alpha   90.00
_cell.angle_beta   90.00
_cell.angle_gamma   90.00
#
_symmetry.space_group_name_H-M   'P 1'
#
loop_
_entity.id
_entity.type
_entity.pdbx_description
1 polymer ?
#
loop_
_entity_poly.entity_id
_entity_poly.type
_entity_poly.pdbx_seq_one_letter_code
_entity_poly.pdbx_strand_id
1 'polypeptide(L)'
;MVRWVIPVVAMLIAPATAQWVEVNEAGEPVSGQWQAVTLSTPLGTFNGWQTTTRRERPHFLARWFTPTRQVVEVTFAVKTPPKGRRGLTFGLSYGAPTHWANEGVRVAFGGNGVLMRHDVGDWFTWRSRFAWLPVAEFAFSQWLTVRLVADPTIGAFRVWLDDRASDLQPFLSPVPQLNCFFLFNGEGDGAAIEVSEPNMRIGALPNAPKSLQVVPISSDRLQLRWQPSETPNIRAYRIYRRGQLAGETNQTVWTDTKERADEAYSYFVTAVAATAPSGGATHREPPSPRSEVVESLPSWQDAAMPQPKRAPVVRRHPPVARYDIVVVGATPAGIAAAISAARLGHKTALVERTNHIGGMMTGGLSATDRRYRQASGGLFAEFLRRVDRFYAQAYGENSPQHRACRDGYLFEPKVALQVFWHMLAEAPNLHLYLRHELVGVVAGKPSDIRAVLLLDKNRSVRWRMDGRIFIDATYEGDLAAMAGVPYRVGREGRHEFGEEHAGEVFWDSRDRQITFGRPDGDKKVQAYNYRLNLTKRADNRRLIAAPPDYAPHLYEEIVERVKEGVLWHPMEVVSLVKLPQQKFDANNTPGPFPSTDFIGANYEYPEADWNKREQIARKHRNYIVGLLYFLQTDQRLPNAFRVAAQHWCFAADEFVDNDNFPPQLYVREARRIVGEYVFTEHDARPTFPGRRAPVHEDSIAVAEYPIDSHATTPRDPKRPYLHEGFFYLPQITAASCVPYRVMLPIGHIENLLVCGAVSATHIGFGTLRLEPVWMALGQAAGTAAHLALTQNPTRPSVRSVPVDQLQRLLLQQGQVIAFFTDLPPTDTDEFAAVQFFAARGFFDTYEARAGEAVDKSAARKMLHRFAELIRRPIPHAFGTAYEHPTQDDVVRWLASLLQRSPNELRAWLDITVKDRDAPLTRGQLCVWLYRLWGRLR
;
A
#
# COMPACT_ATOMS: atom_id res chain seq x y z
N MET A 1 -35.53 51.83 -2.74
CA MET A 1 -36.07 52.20 -1.41
C MET A 1 -36.40 50.91 -0.67
N VAL A 2 -35.69 50.60 0.42
CA VAL A 2 -36.17 50.71 1.83
C VAL A 2 -37.20 49.63 2.22
N ARG A 3 -36.74 48.67 3.06
CA ARG A 3 -37.32 47.99 4.27
C ARG A 3 -38.87 47.81 4.35
N TRP A 4 -39.45 46.70 4.84
CA TRP A 4 -39.46 46.11 6.21
C TRP A 4 -40.19 44.72 6.15
N VAL A 5 -40.08 43.69 7.02
CA VAL A 5 -39.07 43.27 8.03
C VAL A 5 -39.29 41.76 8.44
N ILE A 6 -38.54 41.26 9.42
CA ILE A 6 -38.45 39.90 10.04
C ILE A 6 -39.64 39.65 11.04
N PRO A 7 -40.25 38.44 11.23
CA PRO A 7 -39.59 37.26 11.80
C PRO A 7 -40.10 35.83 11.42
N VAL A 8 -39.17 34.88 11.24
CA VAL A 8 -39.43 33.43 11.42
C VAL A 8 -38.26 32.77 12.17
N VAL A 9 -38.61 31.98 13.19
CA VAL A 9 -37.68 31.16 13.98
C VAL A 9 -37.31 29.90 13.19
N ALA A 10 -36.01 29.62 13.07
CA ALA A 10 -35.51 28.31 12.63
C ALA A 10 -34.34 27.88 13.53
N MET A 11 -34.54 26.80 14.30
CA MET A 11 -33.43 26.04 14.87
C MET A 11 -32.65 25.40 13.72
N LEU A 12 -31.46 25.92 13.43
CA LEU A 12 -30.46 25.22 12.63
C LEU A 12 -29.36 24.70 13.54
N ILE A 13 -29.12 23.39 13.42
CA ILE A 13 -28.08 22.65 14.13
C ILE A 13 -26.73 23.28 13.79
N ALA A 14 -26.00 23.75 14.79
CA ALA A 14 -24.69 24.36 14.59
C ALA A 14 -23.68 23.31 14.08
N PRO A 15 -23.03 23.50 12.92
CA PRO A 15 -21.88 22.70 12.56
C PRO A 15 -20.72 23.04 13.52
N ALA A 16 -20.05 22.02 14.06
CA ALA A 16 -18.85 22.22 14.87
C ALA A 16 -17.77 22.91 14.03
N THR A 17 -17.42 24.15 14.38
CA THR A 17 -16.50 24.99 13.62
C THR A 17 -15.05 24.62 13.90
N ALA A 18 -14.51 23.71 13.09
CA ALA A 18 -13.06 23.55 12.98
C ALA A 18 -12.46 24.80 12.32
N GLN A 19 -11.65 25.57 13.06
CA GLN A 19 -10.96 26.75 12.54
C GLN A 19 -9.58 26.37 11.99
N TRP A 20 -9.30 26.82 10.78
CA TRP A 20 -7.99 26.71 10.13
C TRP A 20 -7.10 27.90 10.51
N VAL A 21 -5.78 27.77 10.37
CA VAL A 21 -4.83 28.86 10.57
C VAL A 21 -4.12 29.12 9.25
N GLU A 22 -4.56 30.15 8.53
CA GLU A 22 -3.84 30.63 7.36
C GLU A 22 -2.61 31.43 7.81
N VAL A 23 -1.46 31.14 7.20
CA VAL A 23 -0.22 31.89 7.36
C VAL A 23 0.27 32.37 6.00
N ASN A 24 0.92 33.53 5.96
CA ASN A 24 1.54 34.07 4.75
C ASN A 24 2.84 33.32 4.38
N GLU A 25 3.48 33.70 3.28
CA GLU A 25 4.74 33.10 2.81
C GLU A 25 5.91 33.24 3.82
N ALA A 26 5.82 34.19 4.75
CA ALA A 26 6.77 34.38 5.86
C ALA A 26 6.38 33.59 7.14
N GLY A 27 5.27 32.85 7.12
CA GLY A 27 4.76 32.07 8.26
C GLY A 27 3.91 32.86 9.26
N GLU A 28 3.64 34.13 9.01
CA GLU A 28 2.86 34.99 9.92
C GLU A 28 1.36 34.74 9.73
N PRO A 29 0.53 34.70 10.79
CA PRO A 29 -0.92 34.51 10.66
C PRO A 29 -1.56 35.60 9.81
N VAL A 30 -2.45 35.22 8.88
CA VAL A 30 -3.23 36.19 8.10
C VAL A 30 -4.10 37.02 9.06
N SER A 31 -4.01 38.35 8.96
CA SER A 31 -4.42 39.26 10.04
C SER A 31 -5.94 39.26 10.28
N GLY A 32 -6.36 39.10 11.54
CA GLY A 32 -7.75 39.29 11.98
C GLY A 32 -8.19 38.44 13.16
N GLN A 33 -7.59 37.25 13.36
CA GLN A 33 -7.97 36.31 14.43
C GLN A 33 -6.89 36.09 15.51
N TRP A 34 -5.73 36.74 15.36
CA TRP A 34 -4.57 36.56 16.22
C TRP A 34 -3.98 37.91 16.62
N GLN A 35 -3.62 38.05 17.90
CA GLN A 35 -2.85 39.18 18.42
C GLN A 35 -1.40 38.73 18.60
N ALA A 36 -0.46 39.60 18.23
CA ALA A 36 0.93 39.44 18.65
C ALA A 36 0.97 39.61 20.17
N VAL A 37 1.66 38.70 20.85
CA VAL A 37 1.86 38.74 22.31
C VAL A 37 3.33 38.70 22.64
N THR A 38 3.71 39.52 23.60
CA THR A 38 5.05 39.57 24.16
C THR A 38 4.97 39.10 25.62
N LEU A 39 5.38 37.86 25.86
CA LEU A 39 5.43 37.24 27.18
C LEU A 39 6.75 37.63 27.86
N SER A 40 6.68 38.55 28.81
CA SER A 40 7.82 38.90 29.67
C SER A 40 7.82 38.01 30.91
N THR A 41 8.93 37.31 31.16
CA THR A 41 9.19 36.53 32.37
C THR A 41 10.43 37.07 33.09
N PRO A 42 10.74 36.64 34.33
CA PRO A 42 11.95 37.06 35.03
C PRO A 42 13.28 36.72 34.34
N LEU A 43 13.25 35.93 33.26
CA LEU A 43 14.42 35.44 32.53
C LEU A 43 14.49 35.94 31.08
N GLY A 44 13.50 36.69 30.59
CA GLY A 44 13.52 37.25 29.24
C GLY A 44 12.15 37.59 28.67
N THR A 45 12.14 37.99 27.40
CA THR A 45 10.96 38.52 26.72
C THR A 45 10.73 37.76 25.41
N PHE A 46 9.59 37.06 25.30
CA PHE A 46 9.29 36.14 24.20
C PHE A 46 8.14 36.65 23.33
N ASN A 47 8.34 36.73 22.02
CA ASN A 47 7.31 37.18 21.08
C ASN A 47 6.63 35.97 20.40
N GLY A 48 5.31 35.92 20.40
CA GLY A 48 4.49 34.87 19.78
C GLY A 48 3.10 35.38 19.38
N TRP A 49 2.16 34.48 19.07
CA TRP A 49 0.79 34.85 18.67
C TRP A 49 -0.28 34.10 19.50
N GLN A 50 -1.34 34.81 19.86
CA GLN A 50 -2.48 34.30 20.65
C GLN A 50 -3.81 34.60 19.93
N THR A 51 -4.78 33.68 19.95
CA THR A 51 -6.12 33.90 19.36
C THR A 51 -6.87 35.05 20.04
N THR A 52 -7.38 36.03 19.27
CA THR A 52 -8.19 37.15 19.81
C THR A 52 -9.60 36.74 20.23
N THR A 53 -10.12 35.65 19.66
CA THR A 53 -11.52 35.19 19.80
C THR A 53 -11.79 34.31 21.02
N ARG A 54 -10.77 33.89 21.77
CA ARG A 54 -10.89 33.04 22.97
C ARG A 54 -10.04 33.57 24.13
N ARG A 55 -10.55 34.55 24.88
CA ARG A 55 -9.87 35.12 26.06
C ARG A 55 -9.59 34.09 27.16
N GLU A 56 -10.46 33.10 27.35
CA GLU A 56 -10.34 32.08 28.41
C GLU A 56 -9.69 30.76 27.96
N ARG A 57 -9.59 30.51 26.65
CA ARG A 57 -9.02 29.26 26.08
C ARG A 57 -8.13 29.58 24.87
N PRO A 58 -6.97 30.22 25.09
CA PRO A 58 -6.17 30.70 23.98
C PRO A 58 -5.42 29.56 23.30
N HIS A 59 -5.38 29.59 21.98
CA HIS A 59 -4.40 28.80 21.24
C HIS A 59 -3.11 29.64 21.17
N PHE A 60 -1.95 29.02 21.36
CA PHE A 60 -0.65 29.67 21.39
C PHE A 60 0.24 29.17 20.26
N LEU A 61 0.75 30.08 19.45
CA LEU A 61 1.74 29.79 18.41
C LEU A 61 3.12 30.35 18.85
N ALA A 62 4.04 29.46 19.21
CA ALA A 62 5.42 29.79 19.55
C ALA A 62 6.27 30.06 18.28
N ARG A 63 7.34 30.85 18.41
CA ARG A 63 8.03 31.49 17.29
C ARG A 63 9.16 30.66 16.65
N TRP A 64 9.23 30.80 15.33
CA TRP A 64 10.26 30.49 14.32
C TRP A 64 11.73 30.50 14.77
N PHE A 65 12.53 29.59 14.19
CA PHE A 65 14.00 29.60 14.24
C PHE A 65 14.62 29.90 12.87
N THR A 66 15.63 30.77 12.86
CA THR A 66 16.44 31.08 11.66
C THR A 66 17.25 29.85 11.23
N PRO A 67 17.42 29.56 9.93
CA PRO A 67 18.14 28.37 9.47
C PRO A 67 19.58 28.29 9.97
N THR A 68 19.95 27.18 10.60
CA THR A 68 21.34 26.88 10.99
C THR A 68 21.73 25.45 10.60
N ARG A 69 23.02 25.22 10.31
CA ARG A 69 23.59 23.87 10.10
C ARG A 69 24.03 23.22 11.42
N GLN A 70 23.39 23.59 12.53
CA GLN A 70 23.85 23.25 13.87
C GLN A 70 22.97 22.18 14.51
N VAL A 71 23.54 21.40 15.43
CA VAL A 71 22.75 20.46 16.24
C VAL A 71 21.91 21.26 17.21
N VAL A 72 20.60 20.97 17.23
CA VAL A 72 19.65 21.60 18.14
C VAL A 72 19.11 20.54 19.09
N GLU A 73 19.35 20.74 20.38
CA GLU A 73 18.73 20.00 21.48
C GLU A 73 17.62 20.86 22.11
N VAL A 74 16.42 20.32 22.24
CA VAL A 74 15.28 20.95 22.92
C VAL A 74 14.77 19.99 23.99
N THR A 75 14.66 20.44 25.23
CA THR A 75 14.16 19.65 26.36
C THR A 75 13.07 20.40 27.11
N PHE A 76 11.90 19.80 27.30
CA PHE A 76 10.77 20.37 28.04
C PHE A 76 10.01 19.28 28.79
N ALA A 77 9.32 19.61 29.88
CA ALA A 77 8.41 18.70 30.56
C ALA A 77 6.95 19.01 30.22
N VAL A 78 6.10 17.98 30.12
CA VAL A 78 4.66 18.10 29.90
C VAL A 78 3.90 17.22 30.88
N LYS A 79 2.86 17.77 31.51
CA LYS A 79 1.99 17.03 32.44
C LYS A 79 0.91 16.30 31.66
N THR A 80 0.76 14.99 31.88
CA THR A 80 -0.27 14.21 31.18
C THR A 80 -1.68 14.67 31.57
N PRO A 81 -2.63 14.78 30.62
CA PRO A 81 -3.98 15.22 30.92
C PRO A 81 -4.71 14.20 31.82
N PRO A 82 -5.71 14.64 32.62
CA PRO A 82 -6.52 13.75 33.44
C PRO A 82 -7.30 12.70 32.62
N LYS A 83 -7.64 11.58 33.28
CA LYS A 83 -8.43 10.46 32.72
C LYS A 83 -9.71 10.97 32.06
N GLY A 84 -9.92 10.59 30.79
CA GLY A 84 -11.12 10.92 30.01
C GLY A 84 -11.05 12.13 29.07
N ARG A 85 -9.97 12.94 29.07
CA ARG A 85 -9.82 14.11 28.17
C ARG A 85 -8.95 13.83 26.93
N ARG A 86 -9.23 14.54 25.82
CA ARG A 86 -8.51 14.39 24.53
C ARG A 86 -7.41 15.46 24.33
N GLY A 87 -6.17 15.00 24.11
CA GLY A 87 -5.26 15.52 23.07
C GLY A 87 -4.44 16.80 23.32
N LEU A 88 -3.13 16.64 23.54
CA LEU A 88 -2.11 17.62 23.13
C LEU A 88 -1.52 17.20 21.78
N THR A 89 -1.35 18.13 20.84
CA THR A 89 -0.58 17.89 19.61
C THR A 89 0.70 18.69 19.63
N PHE A 90 1.84 18.02 19.51
CA PHE A 90 3.15 18.65 19.37
C PHE A 90 3.69 18.36 17.97
N GLY A 91 4.40 19.30 17.36
CA GLY A 91 5.01 19.02 16.07
C GLY A 91 6.28 19.81 15.79
N LEU A 92 7.13 19.15 15.02
CA LEU A 92 8.33 19.70 14.43
C LEU A 92 8.19 19.62 12.91
N SER A 93 8.19 20.78 12.26
CA SER A 93 8.24 20.87 10.80
C SER A 93 9.64 21.28 10.36
N TYR A 94 10.03 20.82 9.16
CA TYR A 94 11.27 21.19 8.48
C TYR A 94 10.93 21.57 7.04
N GLY A 95 11.29 22.79 6.64
CA GLY A 95 11.00 23.34 5.30
C GLY A 95 9.98 24.48 5.31
N ALA A 96 9.81 25.11 4.16
CA ALA A 96 8.83 26.16 3.93
C ALA A 96 7.39 25.60 3.92
N PRO A 97 6.37 26.38 4.32
CA PRO A 97 4.98 25.91 4.34
C PRO A 97 4.45 25.71 2.92
N THR A 98 4.35 24.45 2.48
CA THR A 98 3.56 24.10 1.29
C THR A 98 2.07 24.16 1.62
N HIS A 99 1.25 24.67 0.69
CA HIS A 99 -0.17 25.00 0.94
C HIS A 99 -1.05 23.81 1.34
N TRP A 100 -2.14 24.12 2.05
CA TRP A 100 -2.94 23.19 2.83
C TRP A 100 -4.24 22.78 2.10
N ALA A 101 -4.70 21.53 2.26
CA ALA A 101 -6.02 21.11 1.80
C ALA A 101 -6.68 20.07 2.73
N ASN A 102 -7.84 20.48 3.28
CA ASN A 102 -8.98 19.74 3.83
C ASN A 102 -8.95 18.20 3.95
N GLU A 103 -9.11 17.70 5.20
CA GLU A 103 -10.34 17.03 5.66
C GLU A 103 -10.30 16.70 7.17
N GLY A 104 -11.46 16.79 7.85
CA GLY A 104 -11.79 16.17 9.15
C GLY A 104 -10.72 16.06 10.26
N VAL A 105 -10.44 17.16 10.97
CA VAL A 105 -9.66 17.24 12.24
C VAL A 105 -8.42 16.32 12.30
N ARG A 106 -7.48 16.56 11.38
CA ARG A 106 -6.04 16.45 11.67
C ARG A 106 -5.31 17.61 10.99
N VAL A 107 -4.57 18.40 11.75
CA VAL A 107 -3.76 19.49 11.17
C VAL A 107 -2.67 18.84 10.32
N ALA A 108 -2.79 19.01 9.01
CA ALA A 108 -1.97 18.34 8.02
C ALA A 108 -0.66 19.11 7.78
N PHE A 109 0.34 18.86 8.62
CA PHE A 109 1.69 19.30 8.32
C PHE A 109 2.33 18.37 7.29
N GLY A 110 2.82 18.94 6.19
CA GLY A 110 3.88 18.36 5.38
C GLY A 110 5.19 18.40 6.16
N GLY A 111 5.34 17.50 7.13
CA GLY A 111 6.44 17.51 8.10
C GLY A 111 6.23 16.47 9.21
N ASN A 112 7.30 16.12 9.92
CA ASN A 112 7.35 14.97 10.83
C ASN A 112 6.67 15.26 12.20
N GLY A 113 5.33 15.22 12.24
CA GLY A 113 4.55 15.37 13.47
C GLY A 113 4.49 14.11 14.37
N VAL A 114 4.37 14.33 15.69
CA VAL A 114 4.21 13.29 16.73
C VAL A 114 2.89 13.51 17.45
N LEU A 115 2.07 12.46 17.58
CA LEU A 115 0.72 12.55 18.15
C LEU A 115 0.61 11.71 19.43
N MET A 116 0.19 12.33 20.54
CA MET A 116 -0.36 11.60 21.68
C MET A 116 -1.79 11.16 21.35
N ARG A 117 -2.08 9.86 21.41
CA ARG A 117 -3.44 9.34 21.20
C ARG A 117 -3.87 8.44 22.36
N HIS A 118 -5.13 8.62 22.76
CA HIS A 118 -5.82 7.70 23.64
C HIS A 118 -6.27 6.46 22.86
N ASP A 119 -5.74 5.30 23.22
CA ASP A 119 -6.09 4.00 22.65
C ASP A 119 -6.33 3.00 23.81
N VAL A 120 -7.53 3.08 24.38
CA VAL A 120 -8.21 2.08 25.26
C VAL A 120 -7.44 1.63 26.52
N GLY A 121 -7.75 2.23 27.67
CA GLY A 121 -7.32 1.75 29.00
C GLY A 121 -7.21 2.86 30.05
N ASP A 122 -6.49 2.56 31.14
CA ASP A 122 -6.10 3.53 32.18
C ASP A 122 -4.74 4.20 31.86
N TRP A 123 -4.38 4.27 30.58
CA TRP A 123 -3.07 4.70 30.08
C TRP A 123 -3.18 5.33 28.67
N PHE A 124 -2.17 6.09 28.25
CA PHE A 124 -2.06 6.69 26.91
C PHE A 124 -0.93 6.05 26.08
N THR A 125 -0.97 6.19 24.75
CA THR A 125 0.14 5.76 23.86
C THR A 125 0.64 6.90 22.96
N TRP A 126 1.95 6.90 22.68
CA TRP A 126 2.60 7.84 21.76
C TRP A 126 2.65 7.23 20.35
N ARG A 127 2.28 7.99 19.30
CA ARG A 127 2.32 7.53 17.91
C ARG A 127 2.98 8.56 16.98
N SER A 128 3.96 8.12 16.20
CA SER A 128 4.51 8.87 15.06
C SER A 128 3.78 8.44 13.77
N ARG A 129 3.76 9.33 12.75
CA ARG A 129 3.15 9.01 11.45
C ARG A 129 3.95 7.99 10.63
N PHE A 130 5.19 7.70 11.02
CA PHE A 130 6.14 6.85 10.27
C PHE A 130 6.76 5.70 11.07
N ALA A 131 6.65 5.70 12.41
CA ALA A 131 7.16 4.64 13.26
C ALA A 131 6.30 4.45 14.53
N TRP A 132 6.29 3.23 15.05
CA TRP A 132 5.86 2.96 16.42
C TRP A 132 7.01 3.37 17.35
N LEU A 133 6.76 4.30 18.26
CA LEU A 133 7.60 4.42 19.44
C LEU A 133 7.31 3.21 20.35
N PRO A 134 8.25 2.77 21.20
CA PRO A 134 7.95 1.80 22.24
C PRO A 134 6.74 2.28 23.06
N VAL A 135 5.77 1.39 23.29
CA VAL A 135 4.62 1.70 24.16
C VAL A 135 5.15 1.79 25.59
N ALA A 136 5.46 3.00 26.02
CA ALA A 136 5.68 3.32 27.41
C ALA A 136 4.33 3.65 28.04
N GLU A 137 3.91 2.83 29.01
CA GLU A 137 2.75 3.10 29.86
C GLU A 137 3.12 4.22 30.85
N PHE A 138 2.24 5.22 30.96
CA PHE A 138 2.40 6.35 31.87
C PHE A 138 1.09 6.62 32.60
N ALA A 139 1.18 7.01 33.87
CA ALA A 139 0.01 7.37 34.67
C ALA A 139 -0.52 8.78 34.33
N PHE A 140 -1.82 9.00 34.59
CA PHE A 140 -2.44 10.31 34.50
C PHE A 140 -1.82 11.31 35.49
N SER A 141 -1.74 12.59 35.11
CA SER A 141 -1.18 13.70 35.90
C SER A 141 0.33 13.62 36.19
N GLN A 142 1.06 12.66 35.61
CA GLN A 142 2.52 12.59 35.68
C GLN A 142 3.18 13.62 34.75
N TRP A 143 4.29 14.22 35.19
CA TRP A 143 5.17 15.02 34.34
C TRP A 143 6.09 14.12 33.52
N LEU A 144 6.15 14.36 32.21
CA LEU A 144 6.99 13.65 31.24
C LEU A 144 8.04 14.61 30.67
N THR A 145 9.32 14.30 30.83
CA THR A 145 10.42 15.04 30.21
C THR A 145 10.63 14.56 28.79
N VAL A 146 10.39 15.44 27.82
CA VAL A 146 10.65 15.25 26.40
C VAL A 146 11.98 15.93 26.06
N ARG A 147 12.99 15.16 25.64
CA ARG A 147 14.20 15.70 24.99
C ARG A 147 14.19 15.35 23.51
N LEU A 148 14.65 16.24 22.67
CA LEU A 148 14.70 16.09 21.22
C LEU A 148 16.04 16.63 20.72
N VAL A 149 16.79 15.81 19.98
CA VAL A 149 18.08 16.21 19.38
C VAL A 149 17.99 16.02 17.88
N ALA A 150 18.19 17.11 17.15
CA ALA A 150 18.21 17.16 15.69
C ALA A 150 19.64 17.40 15.20
N ASP A 151 20.13 16.55 14.29
CA ASP A 151 21.45 16.69 13.68
C ASP A 151 21.31 16.84 12.14
N PRO A 152 21.32 18.09 11.62
CA PRO A 152 21.26 18.38 10.19
C PRO A 152 22.49 17.91 9.41
N THR A 153 23.58 17.50 10.06
CA THR A 153 24.82 17.07 9.39
C THR A 153 24.78 15.60 8.96
N ILE A 154 24.17 14.73 9.77
CA ILE A 154 23.92 13.31 9.44
C ILE A 154 22.51 13.07 8.87
N GLY A 155 21.69 14.12 8.81
CA GLY A 155 20.35 14.07 8.25
C GLY A 155 19.36 13.29 9.11
N ALA A 156 19.39 13.43 10.44
CA ALA A 156 18.53 12.67 11.35
C ALA A 156 18.18 13.40 12.67
N PHE A 157 17.14 12.92 13.35
CA PHE A 157 16.77 13.34 14.71
C PHE A 157 16.48 12.13 15.62
N ARG A 158 16.50 12.37 16.94
CA ARG A 158 16.14 11.40 17.98
C ARG A 158 15.30 12.08 19.06
N VAL A 159 14.36 11.33 19.64
CA VAL A 159 13.48 11.74 20.73
C VAL A 159 13.82 10.93 21.98
N TRP A 160 13.65 11.52 23.16
CA TRP A 160 13.70 10.85 24.45
C TRP A 160 12.47 11.22 25.27
N LEU A 161 11.94 10.26 26.03
CA LEU A 161 10.84 10.43 26.97
C LEU A 161 11.25 9.82 28.32
N ASP A 162 11.42 10.65 29.36
CA ASP A 162 11.94 10.23 30.68
C ASP A 162 13.15 9.27 30.53
N ASP A 163 14.18 9.79 29.87
CA ASP A 163 15.43 9.12 29.45
C ASP A 163 15.34 7.95 28.45
N ARG A 164 14.15 7.46 28.10
CA ARG A 164 13.99 6.40 27.07
C ARG A 164 14.13 6.97 25.66
N ALA A 165 15.14 6.52 24.92
CA ALA A 165 15.43 6.98 23.56
C ALA A 165 14.54 6.32 22.48
N SER A 166 14.28 7.04 21.40
CA SER A 166 13.77 6.50 20.14
C SER A 166 14.90 5.98 19.24
N ASP A 167 14.55 5.12 18.29
CA ASP A 167 15.36 4.90 17.09
C ASP A 167 15.74 6.25 16.43
N LEU A 168 16.93 6.30 15.83
CA LEU A 168 17.38 7.47 15.08
C LEU A 168 16.55 7.59 13.77
N GLN A 169 15.80 8.67 13.61
CA GLN A 169 14.90 8.90 12.49
C GLN A 169 15.57 9.78 11.42
N PRO A 170 15.71 9.35 10.16
CA PRO A 170 16.24 10.21 9.11
C PRO A 170 15.27 11.35 8.76
N PHE A 171 15.80 12.49 8.32
CA PHE A 171 15.01 13.53 7.67
C PHE A 171 14.59 13.09 6.26
N LEU A 172 13.41 13.54 5.83
CA LEU A 172 12.90 13.34 4.48
C LEU A 172 13.07 14.58 3.59
N SER A 173 13.60 15.69 4.14
CA SER A 173 13.94 16.93 3.44
C SER A 173 15.11 17.63 4.16
N PRO A 174 16.10 18.22 3.46
CA PRO A 174 17.24 18.92 4.05
C PRO A 174 17.22 20.45 3.75
N VAL A 175 16.35 21.20 4.43
CA VAL A 175 16.35 22.69 4.45
C VAL A 175 16.39 23.14 5.92
N PRO A 176 17.14 24.20 6.31
CA PRO A 176 17.67 24.27 7.68
C PRO A 176 16.74 24.92 8.72
N GLN A 177 15.49 25.21 8.37
CA GLN A 177 14.51 25.79 9.30
C GLN A 177 13.89 24.71 10.17
N LEU A 178 14.25 24.72 11.46
CA LEU A 178 13.53 24.01 12.50
C LEU A 178 12.28 24.82 12.87
N ASN A 179 11.09 24.25 12.72
CA ASN A 179 9.85 24.89 13.16
C ASN A 179 9.23 24.05 14.29
N CYS A 180 9.26 24.57 15.52
CA CYS A 180 8.69 23.91 16.70
C CYS A 180 7.34 24.56 17.04
N PHE A 181 6.26 23.78 17.09
CA PHE A 181 4.93 24.30 17.39
C PHE A 181 4.16 23.42 18.38
N PHE A 182 3.32 24.07 19.18
CA PHE A 182 2.43 23.45 20.15
C PHE A 182 0.99 23.73 19.72
N LEU A 183 0.22 22.69 19.44
CA LEU A 183 -1.19 22.79 19.05
C LEU A 183 -2.07 22.12 20.10
N PHE A 184 -2.68 22.95 20.93
CA PHE A 184 -3.72 22.54 21.87
C PHE A 184 -5.01 22.33 21.08
N ASN A 185 -5.43 21.08 20.91
CA ASN A 185 -6.64 20.74 20.16
C ASN A 185 -7.52 19.79 20.98
N GLY A 186 -8.26 20.38 21.91
CA GLY A 186 -9.25 19.69 22.72
C GLY A 186 -10.53 20.51 22.81
N GLU A 187 -11.68 19.87 22.54
CA GLU A 187 -13.02 20.37 22.85
C GLU A 187 -13.31 20.30 24.37
N GLY A 188 -12.25 20.35 25.18
CA GLY A 188 -12.29 20.22 26.63
C GLY A 188 -12.69 21.52 27.32
N ASP A 189 -13.23 21.34 28.51
CA ASP A 189 -13.79 22.27 29.48
C ASP A 189 -12.77 23.23 30.15
N GLY A 190 -11.67 23.56 29.46
CA GLY A 190 -10.79 24.69 29.80
C GLY A 190 -9.64 24.41 30.76
N ALA A 191 -9.45 23.17 31.22
CA ALA A 191 -8.25 22.81 31.98
C ALA A 191 -7.00 22.81 31.09
N ALA A 192 -6.08 23.75 31.32
CA ALA A 192 -4.81 23.82 30.62
C ALA A 192 -3.94 22.59 30.91
N ILE A 193 -3.24 22.10 29.88
CA ILE A 193 -2.15 21.14 30.05
C ILE A 193 -0.90 21.93 30.46
N GLU A 194 -0.34 21.60 31.62
CA GLU A 194 0.87 22.24 32.14
C GLU A 194 2.11 21.76 31.34
N VAL A 195 2.92 22.71 30.89
CA VAL A 195 4.19 22.47 30.16
C VAL A 195 5.26 23.35 30.81
N SER A 196 6.47 22.82 31.03
CA SER A 196 7.59 23.60 31.53
C SER A 196 8.18 24.47 30.42
N GLU A 197 8.97 25.48 30.79
CA GLU A 197 9.79 26.20 29.81
C GLU A 197 10.74 25.22 29.08
N PRO A 198 10.90 25.34 27.75
CA PRO A 198 11.82 24.52 26.98
C PRO A 198 13.27 25.01 27.13
N ASN A 199 14.12 24.16 27.70
CA ASN A 199 15.57 24.35 27.70
C ASN A 199 16.15 23.96 26.33
N MET A 200 16.80 24.91 25.65
CA MET A 200 17.36 24.70 24.32
C MET A 200 18.88 24.87 24.34
N ARG A 201 19.58 23.96 23.67
CA ARG A 201 21.02 24.04 23.42
C ARG A 201 21.30 24.00 21.92
N ILE A 202 21.98 25.03 21.43
CA ILE A 202 22.45 25.11 20.05
C ILE A 202 23.96 24.90 20.08
N GLY A 203 24.43 23.82 19.44
CA GLY A 203 25.83 23.44 19.43
C GLY A 203 26.56 23.86 18.16
N ALA A 204 27.70 24.55 18.30
CA ALA A 204 28.70 24.59 17.25
C ALA A 204 29.44 23.24 17.23
N LEU A 205 28.99 22.31 16.37
CA LEU A 205 29.80 21.14 16.06
C LEU A 205 31.03 21.56 15.24
N PRO A 206 32.22 21.04 15.57
CA PRO A 206 33.34 21.04 14.65
C PRO A 206 33.00 20.49 13.28
N ASN A 207 33.58 21.10 12.24
CA ASN A 207 33.64 20.51 10.90
C ASN A 207 34.18 19.08 11.01
N ALA A 208 33.58 18.14 10.30
CA ALA A 208 34.09 16.78 10.28
C ALA A 208 35.56 16.77 9.81
N PRO A 209 36.47 16.04 10.48
CA PRO A 209 37.85 15.95 10.06
C PRO A 209 37.94 15.38 8.64
N LYS A 210 38.73 16.03 7.79
CA LYS A 210 38.87 15.67 6.37
C LYS A 210 39.88 14.55 6.19
N SER A 211 39.81 13.89 5.03
CA SER A 211 40.85 12.95 4.58
C SER A 211 41.10 11.80 5.56
N LEU A 212 40.04 11.18 6.09
CA LEU A 212 40.14 9.98 6.91
C LEU A 212 40.70 8.82 6.06
N GLN A 213 41.87 8.33 6.45
CA GLN A 213 42.58 7.21 5.85
C GLN A 213 42.66 6.04 6.84
N VAL A 214 42.59 4.83 6.31
CA VAL A 214 42.80 3.58 7.04
C VAL A 214 44.13 2.99 6.58
N VAL A 215 45.08 2.84 7.52
CA VAL A 215 46.41 2.25 7.26
C VAL A 215 46.51 0.94 8.05
N PRO A 216 46.51 -0.24 7.40
CA PRO A 216 46.75 -1.49 8.10
C PRO A 216 48.18 -1.53 8.66
N ILE A 217 48.34 -1.97 9.92
CA ILE A 217 49.64 -2.14 10.58
C ILE A 217 49.97 -3.64 10.70
N SER A 218 48.98 -4.47 11.05
CA SER A 218 49.08 -5.92 11.13
C SER A 218 47.73 -6.56 10.83
N SER A 219 47.64 -7.90 10.81
CA SER A 219 46.40 -8.65 10.57
C SER A 219 45.31 -8.47 11.65
N ASP A 220 45.65 -7.84 12.77
CA ASP A 220 44.81 -7.58 13.95
C ASP A 220 44.73 -6.09 14.32
N ARG A 221 45.35 -5.18 13.54
CA ARG A 221 45.45 -3.74 13.86
C ARG A 221 45.50 -2.85 12.63
N LEU A 222 44.59 -1.89 12.56
CA LEU A 222 44.60 -0.75 11.67
C LEU A 222 44.80 0.55 12.44
N GLN A 223 45.38 1.52 11.75
CA GLN A 223 45.50 2.88 12.22
C GLN A 223 44.70 3.81 11.34
N LEU A 224 43.73 4.47 11.95
CA LEU A 224 43.02 5.60 11.40
C LEU A 224 43.91 6.84 11.48
N ARG A 225 43.98 7.60 10.40
CA ARG A 225 44.62 8.92 10.33
C ARG A 225 43.70 9.90 9.64
N TRP A 226 43.60 11.13 10.11
CA TRP A 226 42.80 12.18 9.47
C TRP A 226 43.52 13.53 9.55
N GLN A 227 43.05 14.49 8.75
CA GLN A 227 43.45 15.89 8.90
C GLN A 227 42.68 16.53 10.06
N PRO A 228 43.30 17.44 10.85
CA PRO A 228 42.60 18.16 11.90
C PRO A 228 41.32 18.82 11.39
N SER A 229 40.31 18.93 12.28
CA SER A 229 39.14 19.75 11.97
C SER A 229 39.56 21.21 11.78
N GLU A 230 38.97 21.87 10.78
CA GLU A 230 39.16 23.31 10.52
C GLU A 230 38.49 24.20 11.58
N THR A 231 37.77 23.62 12.54
CA THR A 231 37.16 24.35 13.65
C THR A 231 38.16 24.58 14.79
N PRO A 232 38.30 25.82 15.30
CA PRO A 232 39.17 26.11 16.45
C PRO A 232 38.78 25.34 17.72
N ASN A 233 39.75 25.20 18.64
CA ASN A 233 39.55 24.68 20.00
C ASN A 233 38.98 23.25 20.07
N ILE A 234 39.44 22.34 19.22
CA ILE A 234 39.14 20.90 19.34
C ILE A 234 39.75 20.34 20.62
N ARG A 235 38.92 19.81 21.51
CA ARG A 235 39.31 19.07 22.71
C ARG A 235 39.71 17.63 22.40
N ALA A 236 38.94 16.98 21.52
CA ALA A 236 39.11 15.57 21.18
C ALA A 236 38.43 15.21 19.84
N TYR A 237 38.67 13.98 19.39
CA TYR A 237 38.04 13.31 18.26
C TYR A 237 37.44 12.00 18.75
N ARG A 238 36.19 11.72 18.39
CA ARG A 238 35.49 10.48 18.70
C ARG A 238 35.47 9.57 17.49
N ILE A 239 35.92 8.33 17.69
CA ILE A 239 36.01 7.31 16.67
C ILE A 239 34.86 6.35 16.88
N TYR A 240 34.03 6.18 15.85
CA TYR A 240 32.92 5.28 15.83
C TYR A 240 33.24 4.10 14.92
N ARG A 241 33.07 2.88 15.42
CA ARG A 241 33.17 1.63 14.66
C ARG A 241 31.79 1.02 14.56
N ARG A 242 31.28 0.79 13.33
CA ARG A 242 29.90 0.31 13.08
C ARG A 242 28.82 1.16 13.77
N GLY A 243 29.07 2.47 13.90
CA GLY A 243 28.16 3.42 14.55
C GLY A 243 28.20 3.45 16.08
N GLN A 244 28.96 2.57 16.74
CA GLN A 244 29.21 2.62 18.19
C GLN A 244 30.53 3.33 18.49
N LEU A 245 30.61 4.06 19.61
CA LEU A 245 31.83 4.75 20.03
C LEU A 245 32.93 3.73 20.40
N ALA A 246 33.98 3.66 19.58
CA ALA A 246 35.12 2.76 19.77
C ALA A 246 36.24 3.40 20.61
N GLY A 247 36.38 4.74 20.57
CA GLY A 247 37.35 5.48 21.36
C GLY A 247 37.23 7.01 21.22
N GLU A 248 37.95 7.74 22.06
CA GLU A 248 38.14 9.19 21.98
C GLU A 248 39.66 9.47 22.09
N THR A 249 40.22 10.36 21.25
CA THR A 249 41.64 10.78 21.29
C THR A 249 41.75 12.28 21.02
N ASN A 250 42.77 12.95 21.56
CA ASN A 250 43.08 14.34 21.23
C ASN A 250 44.03 14.48 20.03
N GLN A 251 44.54 13.37 19.49
CA GLN A 251 45.38 13.33 18.29
C GLN A 251 44.55 13.07 17.03
N THR A 252 45.08 13.36 15.85
CA THR A 252 44.43 13.04 14.57
C THR A 252 44.80 11.65 14.02
N VAL A 253 45.21 10.77 14.94
CA VAL A 253 45.61 9.39 14.70
C VAL A 253 45.06 8.53 15.82
N TRP A 254 44.52 7.36 15.48
CA TRP A 254 44.03 6.38 16.44
C TRP A 254 44.23 4.97 15.90
N THR A 255 44.77 4.06 16.72
CA THR A 255 44.97 2.65 16.35
C THR A 255 43.86 1.82 16.98
N ASP A 256 43.13 1.07 16.17
CA ASP A 256 42.23 0.05 16.71
C ASP A 256 43.06 -1.18 17.11
N THR A 257 42.74 -1.73 18.27
CA THR A 257 43.40 -2.91 18.87
C THR A 257 42.38 -3.99 19.25
N LYS A 258 41.13 -3.82 18.81
CA LYS A 258 39.99 -4.71 19.06
C LYS A 258 39.38 -5.21 17.74
N GLU A 259 40.16 -5.26 16.68
CA GLU A 259 39.78 -5.90 15.42
C GLU A 259 39.86 -7.42 15.52
N ARG A 260 39.19 -8.07 14.59
CA ARG A 260 39.37 -9.48 14.25
C ARG A 260 39.79 -9.53 12.79
N ALA A 261 40.74 -10.42 12.49
CA ALA A 261 41.07 -10.73 11.11
C ALA A 261 39.79 -11.14 10.35
N ASP A 262 39.76 -10.84 9.05
CA ASP A 262 38.70 -11.21 8.10
C ASP A 262 37.30 -10.59 8.33
N GLU A 263 37.17 -9.56 9.19
CA GLU A 263 35.92 -8.83 9.42
C GLU A 263 35.92 -7.42 8.79
N ALA A 264 34.85 -7.05 8.07
CA ALA A 264 34.71 -5.71 7.52
C ALA A 264 34.21 -4.70 8.57
N TYR A 265 34.89 -3.57 8.71
CA TYR A 265 34.55 -2.50 9.66
C TYR A 265 34.31 -1.17 8.95
N SER A 266 33.27 -0.44 9.37
CA SER A 266 33.04 0.96 8.99
C SER A 266 33.49 1.88 10.12
N TYR A 267 34.35 2.84 9.79
CA TYR A 267 34.84 3.85 10.73
C TYR A 267 34.34 5.24 10.34
N PHE A 268 33.95 6.02 11.35
CA PHE A 268 33.61 7.43 11.22
C PHE A 268 34.24 8.20 12.38
N VAL A 269 34.73 9.40 12.13
CA VAL A 269 35.40 10.23 13.15
C VAL A 269 34.70 11.58 13.23
N THR A 270 34.27 11.97 14.42
CA THR A 270 33.79 13.33 14.70
C THR A 270 34.82 14.09 15.53
N ALA A 271 34.81 15.42 15.43
CA ALA A 271 35.61 16.28 16.29
C ALA A 271 34.72 16.91 17.38
N VAL A 272 35.30 17.16 18.55
CA VAL A 272 34.63 17.64 19.77
C VAL A 272 35.31 18.93 20.21
N ALA A 273 34.59 20.06 20.17
CA ALA A 273 35.10 21.35 20.64
C ALA A 273 35.16 21.41 22.18
N ALA A 274 36.06 22.24 22.72
CA ALA A 274 36.04 22.64 24.12
C ALA A 274 34.91 23.67 24.36
N THR A 275 33.99 23.37 25.26
CA THR A 275 32.95 24.31 25.71
C THR A 275 33.49 25.27 26.76
N ALA A 276 33.16 26.56 26.65
CA ALA A 276 33.41 27.52 27.73
C ALA A 276 32.58 27.17 28.99
N PRO A 277 33.08 27.45 30.21
CA PRO A 277 32.42 27.05 31.44
C PRO A 277 31.23 27.95 31.79
N SER A 278 30.04 27.35 31.93
CA SER A 278 28.90 27.94 32.65
C SER A 278 28.77 27.27 34.02
N GLY A 279 28.74 28.05 35.09
CA GLY A 279 28.86 27.54 36.45
C GLY A 279 27.62 26.82 37.01
N GLY A 280 27.87 25.85 37.89
CA GLY A 280 27.10 25.64 39.11
C GLY A 280 25.67 25.10 39.04
N ALA A 281 25.52 23.78 38.90
CA ALA A 281 24.48 23.02 39.63
C ALA A 281 24.91 21.55 39.78
N THR A 282 24.91 21.02 41.00
CA THR A 282 25.26 19.62 41.28
C THR A 282 24.07 18.70 41.04
N HIS A 283 24.19 17.77 40.07
CA HIS A 283 23.29 16.62 39.95
C HIS A 283 24.08 15.32 40.00
N ARG A 284 23.53 14.32 40.71
CA ARG A 284 24.09 12.97 40.86
C ARG A 284 24.21 12.27 39.50
N GLU A 285 25.26 11.47 39.34
CA GLU A 285 25.36 10.54 38.20
C GLU A 285 24.20 9.54 38.22
N PRO A 286 23.48 9.35 37.10
CA PRO A 286 22.64 8.17 36.92
C PRO A 286 23.52 6.94 36.67
N PRO A 287 23.09 5.73 37.06
CA PRO A 287 23.88 4.52 36.89
C PRO A 287 24.11 4.21 35.41
N SER A 288 25.29 3.67 35.07
CA SER A 288 25.64 3.26 33.70
C SER A 288 24.50 2.46 33.05
N PRO A 289 24.06 2.83 31.83
CA PRO A 289 23.10 2.02 31.11
C PRO A 289 23.70 0.63 30.90
N ARG A 290 22.95 -0.40 31.30
CA ARG A 290 23.25 -1.78 30.90
C ARG A 290 23.38 -1.80 29.39
N SER A 291 24.37 -2.52 28.88
CA SER A 291 24.59 -2.69 27.45
C SER A 291 23.32 -3.24 26.79
N GLU A 292 22.57 -2.38 26.12
CA GLU A 292 21.58 -2.84 25.15
C GLU A 292 22.35 -3.63 24.10
N VAL A 293 22.02 -4.92 24.01
CA VAL A 293 22.50 -5.78 22.94
C VAL A 293 21.89 -5.24 21.67
N VAL A 294 22.68 -4.46 20.91
CA VAL A 294 22.35 -4.14 19.53
C VAL A 294 22.44 -5.45 18.77
N GLU A 295 21.30 -6.13 18.65
CA GLU A 295 21.17 -7.32 17.82
C GLU A 295 21.63 -6.95 16.41
N SER A 296 22.74 -7.54 15.98
CA SER A 296 23.05 -7.65 14.56
C SER A 296 21.89 -8.42 13.93
N LEU A 297 21.06 -7.74 13.14
CA LEU A 297 19.92 -8.36 12.46
C LEU A 297 20.42 -9.64 11.75
N PRO A 298 19.83 -10.82 12.04
CA PRO A 298 20.33 -12.11 11.54
C PRO A 298 20.64 -12.08 10.05
N SER A 299 21.68 -12.81 9.66
CA SER A 299 22.01 -12.98 8.26
C SER A 299 20.80 -13.58 7.55
N TRP A 300 20.55 -13.17 6.31
CA TRP A 300 19.50 -13.80 5.52
C TRP A 300 19.77 -15.30 5.30
N GLN A 301 21.03 -15.73 5.45
CA GLN A 301 21.45 -17.14 5.37
C GLN A 301 20.89 -17.98 6.53
N ASP A 302 20.59 -17.35 7.67
CA ASP A 302 20.04 -18.02 8.86
C ASP A 302 18.52 -18.27 8.73
N ALA A 303 17.86 -17.54 7.80
CA ALA A 303 16.42 -17.44 7.67
C ALA A 303 15.91 -17.99 6.31
N ALA A 304 16.20 -19.25 6.02
CA ALA A 304 15.69 -19.95 4.84
C ALA A 304 14.41 -20.75 5.16
N MET A 305 13.36 -20.62 4.33
CA MET A 305 12.30 -21.63 4.31
C MET A 305 12.89 -23.00 3.95
N PRO A 306 12.45 -24.09 4.60
CA PRO A 306 12.74 -25.43 4.09
C PRO A 306 12.13 -25.55 2.69
N GLN A 307 12.93 -25.99 1.72
CA GLN A 307 12.51 -26.15 0.33
C GLN A 307 11.23 -27.01 0.24
N PRO A 308 10.31 -26.72 -0.71
CA PRO A 308 9.07 -27.47 -0.83
C PRO A 308 9.36 -28.95 -1.07
N LYS A 309 8.77 -29.83 -0.25
CA LYS A 309 9.02 -31.29 -0.27
C LYS A 309 8.77 -31.95 -1.64
N ARG A 310 7.98 -31.31 -2.50
CA ARG A 310 7.66 -31.75 -3.86
C ARG A 310 7.72 -30.54 -4.79
N ALA A 311 8.41 -30.65 -5.93
CA ALA A 311 8.35 -29.64 -6.96
C ALA A 311 7.11 -29.87 -7.86
N PRO A 312 6.27 -28.85 -8.15
CA PRO A 312 5.15 -28.97 -9.09
C PRO A 312 5.61 -28.97 -10.58
N VAL A 313 6.91 -28.80 -10.84
CA VAL A 313 7.48 -28.70 -12.19
C VAL A 313 7.48 -30.05 -12.90
N VAL A 314 6.93 -30.07 -14.12
CA VAL A 314 6.91 -31.27 -14.98
C VAL A 314 8.32 -31.66 -15.44
N ARG A 315 8.85 -32.75 -14.89
CA ARG A 315 10.13 -33.34 -15.32
C ARG A 315 9.89 -34.47 -16.33
N ARG A 316 9.97 -34.14 -17.63
CA ARG A 316 9.86 -35.04 -18.81
C ARG A 316 8.44 -35.54 -19.11
N HIS A 317 7.74 -34.82 -19.98
CA HIS A 317 6.56 -35.31 -20.70
C HIS A 317 6.79 -35.22 -22.22
N PRO A 318 6.06 -35.98 -23.05
CA PRO A 318 6.09 -35.81 -24.50
C PRO A 318 5.57 -34.42 -24.89
N PRO A 319 5.96 -33.88 -26.06
CA PRO A 319 5.54 -32.55 -26.55
C PRO A 319 4.04 -32.43 -26.87
N VAL A 320 3.24 -33.47 -26.59
CA VAL A 320 1.77 -33.42 -26.62
C VAL A 320 1.25 -33.80 -25.24
N ALA A 321 0.55 -32.88 -24.58
CA ALA A 321 -0.02 -33.09 -23.25
C ALA A 321 -1.52 -32.78 -23.23
N ARG A 322 -2.25 -33.42 -22.31
CA ARG A 322 -3.70 -33.24 -22.12
C ARG A 322 -4.02 -32.88 -20.67
N TYR A 323 -4.84 -31.86 -20.49
CA TYR A 323 -5.31 -31.34 -19.21
C TYR A 323 -6.81 -31.07 -19.26
N ASP A 324 -7.44 -30.95 -18.09
CA ASP A 324 -8.82 -30.45 -18.02
C ASP A 324 -8.81 -28.93 -18.14
N ILE A 325 -7.89 -28.27 -17.43
CA ILE A 325 -7.74 -26.81 -17.40
C ILE A 325 -6.29 -26.45 -17.74
N VAL A 326 -6.11 -25.47 -18.63
CA VAL A 326 -4.81 -24.90 -19.01
C VAL A 326 -4.79 -23.42 -18.68
N VAL A 327 -3.91 -23.02 -17.75
CA VAL A 327 -3.71 -21.63 -17.33
C VAL A 327 -2.42 -21.09 -17.94
N VAL A 328 -2.50 -19.94 -18.62
CA VAL A 328 -1.34 -19.28 -19.25
C VAL A 328 -0.98 -18.01 -18.48
N GLY A 329 0.29 -17.90 -18.09
CA GLY A 329 0.85 -16.85 -17.24
C GLY A 329 0.84 -17.26 -15.76
N ALA A 330 2.02 -17.38 -15.13
CA ALA A 330 2.12 -17.64 -13.69
C ALA A 330 2.14 -16.34 -12.86
N THR A 331 1.27 -15.39 -13.22
CA THR A 331 0.96 -14.21 -12.40
C THR A 331 0.22 -14.64 -11.12
N PRO A 332 -0.01 -13.74 -10.14
CA PRO A 332 -0.83 -14.05 -8.97
C PRO A 332 -2.24 -14.55 -9.34
N ALA A 333 -2.85 -14.01 -10.41
CA ALA A 333 -4.11 -14.53 -10.95
C ALA A 333 -3.97 -15.99 -11.44
N GLY A 334 -2.93 -16.28 -12.22
CA GLY A 334 -2.74 -17.62 -12.80
C GLY A 334 -2.43 -18.68 -11.74
N ILE A 335 -1.65 -18.31 -10.73
CA ILE A 335 -1.38 -19.14 -9.55
C ILE A 335 -2.68 -19.41 -8.78
N ALA A 336 -3.50 -18.38 -8.52
CA ALA A 336 -4.78 -18.55 -7.82
C ALA A 336 -5.77 -19.43 -8.61
N ALA A 337 -5.86 -19.23 -9.93
CA ALA A 337 -6.68 -20.06 -10.83
C ALA A 337 -6.24 -21.52 -10.83
N ALA A 338 -4.94 -21.76 -11.02
CA ALA A 338 -4.40 -23.11 -11.07
C ALA A 338 -4.53 -23.86 -9.74
N ILE A 339 -4.31 -23.17 -8.61
CA ILE A 339 -4.49 -23.75 -7.27
C ILE A 339 -5.97 -24.08 -7.02
N SER A 340 -6.90 -23.16 -7.32
CA SER A 340 -8.33 -23.40 -7.12
C SER A 340 -8.80 -24.63 -7.92
N ALA A 341 -8.51 -24.65 -9.22
CA ALA A 341 -8.82 -25.75 -10.12
C ALA A 341 -8.24 -27.10 -9.66
N ALA A 342 -6.96 -27.13 -9.28
CA ALA A 342 -6.27 -28.35 -8.87
C ALA A 342 -6.74 -28.88 -7.50
N ARG A 343 -7.06 -27.99 -6.55
CA ARG A 343 -7.66 -28.34 -5.25
C ARG A 343 -9.11 -28.85 -5.39
N LEU A 344 -9.84 -28.34 -6.39
CA LEU A 344 -11.17 -28.84 -6.80
C LEU A 344 -11.10 -30.12 -7.67
N GLY A 345 -9.93 -30.78 -7.75
CA GLY A 345 -9.78 -32.11 -8.33
C GLY A 345 -9.39 -32.17 -9.82
N HIS A 346 -9.28 -31.03 -10.52
CA HIS A 346 -9.00 -31.02 -11.95
C HIS A 346 -7.51 -31.12 -12.28
N LYS A 347 -7.18 -31.91 -13.31
CA LYS A 347 -5.81 -32.00 -13.81
C LYS A 347 -5.46 -30.70 -14.53
N THR A 348 -4.60 -29.89 -13.92
CA THR A 348 -4.42 -28.49 -14.30
C THR A 348 -2.97 -28.21 -14.70
N ALA A 349 -2.77 -27.57 -15.86
CA ALA A 349 -1.48 -27.03 -16.26
C ALA A 349 -1.39 -25.54 -15.92
N LEU A 350 -0.24 -25.12 -15.40
CA LEU A 350 0.13 -23.71 -15.29
C LEU A 350 1.38 -23.47 -16.15
N VAL A 351 1.30 -22.53 -17.08
CA VAL A 351 2.34 -22.25 -18.08
C VAL A 351 2.96 -20.88 -17.84
N GLU A 352 4.29 -20.84 -17.72
CA GLU A 352 5.09 -19.64 -17.50
C GLU A 352 6.20 -19.52 -18.54
N ARG A 353 6.33 -18.33 -19.11
CA ARG A 353 7.29 -18.00 -20.18
C ARG A 353 8.73 -17.94 -19.67
N THR A 354 8.92 -17.63 -18.39
CA THR A 354 10.22 -17.45 -17.74
C THR A 354 10.53 -18.60 -16.77
N ASN A 355 11.58 -18.49 -15.96
CA ASN A 355 11.81 -19.32 -14.78
C ASN A 355 11.22 -18.75 -13.49
N HIS A 356 10.57 -17.58 -13.53
CA HIS A 356 10.15 -16.81 -12.37
C HIS A 356 8.63 -16.76 -12.29
N ILE A 357 8.05 -17.32 -11.22
CA ILE A 357 6.60 -17.36 -10.98
C ILE A 357 6.18 -16.26 -10.02
N GLY A 358 4.91 -15.87 -10.05
CA GLY A 358 4.28 -14.93 -9.12
C GLY A 358 4.23 -13.48 -9.60
N GLY A 359 4.59 -13.22 -10.86
CA GLY A 359 4.47 -11.90 -11.50
C GLY A 359 5.11 -10.78 -10.66
N MET A 360 4.41 -9.64 -10.54
CA MET A 360 4.91 -8.47 -9.84
C MET A 360 5.16 -8.71 -8.34
N MET A 361 4.35 -9.52 -7.64
CA MET A 361 4.55 -9.78 -6.20
C MET A 361 5.91 -10.43 -5.90
N THR A 362 6.42 -11.22 -6.84
CA THR A 362 7.76 -11.82 -6.74
C THR A 362 8.78 -11.06 -7.58
N GLY A 363 8.34 -10.14 -8.43
CA GLY A 363 9.11 -9.29 -9.33
C GLY A 363 9.31 -7.87 -8.80
N GLY A 364 9.19 -7.66 -7.49
CA GLY A 364 9.55 -6.43 -6.80
C GLY A 364 8.42 -5.59 -6.21
N LEU A 365 7.15 -5.86 -6.57
CA LEU A 365 5.98 -5.24 -5.92
C LEU A 365 5.77 -5.91 -4.55
N SER A 366 6.54 -5.42 -3.59
CA SER A 366 6.66 -5.93 -2.22
C SER A 366 5.69 -5.28 -1.24
N ALA A 367 4.98 -4.25 -1.68
CA ALA A 367 3.87 -3.61 -0.98
C ALA A 367 2.64 -3.56 -1.89
N THR A 368 1.65 -4.43 -1.63
CA THR A 368 0.42 -4.51 -2.43
C THR A 368 -0.50 -3.34 -2.14
N ASP A 369 -0.89 -2.62 -3.19
CA ASP A 369 -1.78 -1.45 -3.15
C ASP A 369 -3.21 -1.81 -2.66
N ARG A 370 -3.67 -1.08 -1.62
CA ARG A 370 -4.97 -1.26 -0.91
C ARG A 370 -5.19 -0.17 0.14
N ARG A 371 -6.43 0.07 0.58
CA ARG A 371 -6.76 0.90 1.77
C ARG A 371 -7.31 0.07 2.94
N TYR A 372 -8.08 -0.99 2.67
CA TYR A 372 -8.81 -1.79 3.66
C TYR A 372 -8.39 -3.27 3.63
N ARG A 373 -8.32 -3.91 4.81
CA ARG A 373 -7.96 -5.34 4.89
C ARG A 373 -9.14 -6.25 4.53
N GLN A 374 -10.35 -5.80 4.84
CA GLN A 374 -11.61 -6.51 4.69
C GLN A 374 -12.01 -6.73 3.21
N ALA A 375 -11.39 -6.02 2.26
CA ALA A 375 -11.59 -6.23 0.83
C ALA A 375 -10.85 -7.47 0.28
N SER A 376 -9.99 -8.12 1.10
CA SER A 376 -9.14 -9.23 0.69
C SER A 376 -9.55 -10.53 1.37
N GLY A 377 -9.61 -11.62 0.61
CA GLY A 377 -10.00 -12.95 1.10
C GLY A 377 -9.30 -14.09 0.35
N GLY A 378 -9.82 -15.31 0.53
CA GLY A 378 -9.47 -16.49 -0.26
C GLY A 378 -7.97 -16.82 -0.29
N LEU A 379 -7.47 -17.16 -1.48
CA LEU A 379 -6.08 -17.52 -1.72
C LEU A 379 -5.09 -16.37 -1.50
N PHE A 380 -5.52 -15.11 -1.64
CA PHE A 380 -4.67 -13.98 -1.27
C PHE A 380 -4.54 -13.86 0.26
N ALA A 381 -5.63 -14.02 1.01
CA ALA A 381 -5.57 -14.12 2.47
C ALA A 381 -4.75 -15.34 2.94
N GLU A 382 -4.75 -16.45 2.19
CA GLU A 382 -3.86 -17.59 2.45
C GLU A 382 -2.38 -17.26 2.21
N PHE A 383 -2.05 -16.60 1.10
CA PHE A 383 -0.69 -16.11 0.81
C PHE A 383 -0.17 -15.22 1.95
N LEU A 384 -0.97 -14.23 2.39
CA LEU A 384 -0.60 -13.30 3.44
C LEU A 384 -0.31 -14.02 4.77
N ARG A 385 -1.18 -14.95 5.19
CA ARG A 385 -0.95 -15.78 6.39
C ARG A 385 0.30 -16.66 6.30
N ARG A 386 0.75 -17.01 5.09
CA ARG A 386 2.00 -17.78 4.87
C ARG A 386 3.24 -16.88 4.93
N VAL A 387 3.17 -15.65 4.42
CA VAL A 387 4.23 -14.64 4.55
C VAL A 387 4.42 -14.24 6.02
N ASP A 388 3.32 -13.95 6.71
CA ASP A 388 3.31 -13.61 8.14
C ASP A 388 3.97 -14.71 8.98
N ARG A 389 3.49 -15.96 8.80
CA ARG A 389 4.06 -17.16 9.42
C ARG A 389 5.53 -17.36 9.09
N PHE A 390 5.97 -17.09 7.85
CA PHE A 390 7.39 -17.18 7.52
C PHE A 390 8.22 -16.25 8.41
N TYR A 391 7.85 -14.97 8.53
CA TYR A 391 8.61 -14.03 9.34
C TYR A 391 8.54 -14.37 10.84
N ALA A 392 7.40 -14.87 11.34
CA ALA A 392 7.27 -15.37 12.71
C ALA A 392 8.17 -16.59 12.98
N GLN A 393 8.26 -17.53 12.04
CA GLN A 393 9.06 -18.76 12.21
C GLN A 393 10.56 -18.54 12.00
N ALA A 394 10.94 -17.71 11.02
CA ALA A 394 12.33 -17.51 10.64
C ALA A 394 13.08 -16.52 11.54
N TYR A 395 12.37 -15.57 12.16
CA TYR A 395 12.98 -14.52 13.00
C TYR A 395 12.40 -14.47 14.43
N GLY A 396 11.40 -15.30 14.75
CA GLY A 396 10.67 -15.29 16.02
C GLY A 396 9.41 -14.41 15.97
N GLU A 397 8.40 -14.81 16.74
CA GLU A 397 7.18 -14.03 16.94
C GLU A 397 7.51 -12.63 17.47
N ASN A 398 6.80 -11.62 16.97
CA ASN A 398 7.00 -10.22 17.30
C ASN A 398 8.41 -9.66 17.05
N SER A 399 9.29 -10.36 16.33
CA SER A 399 10.58 -9.83 15.87
C SER A 399 10.43 -8.54 15.05
N PRO A 400 11.49 -7.72 14.91
CA PRO A 400 11.47 -6.55 14.03
C PRO A 400 11.02 -6.86 12.60
N GLN A 401 11.42 -8.02 12.06
CA GLN A 401 11.04 -8.50 10.73
C GLN A 401 9.56 -8.90 10.66
N HIS A 402 9.07 -9.66 11.64
CA HIS A 402 7.64 -10.02 11.74
C HIS A 402 6.75 -8.77 11.82
N ARG A 403 7.07 -7.81 12.70
CA ARG A 403 6.32 -6.54 12.78
C ARG A 403 6.46 -5.71 11.50
N ALA A 404 7.61 -5.74 10.83
CA ALA A 404 7.82 -5.04 9.56
C ALA A 404 7.01 -5.65 8.41
N CYS A 405 6.66 -6.94 8.45
CA CYS A 405 5.85 -7.57 7.40
C CYS A 405 4.36 -7.17 7.44
N ARG A 406 3.90 -6.54 8.53
CA ARG A 406 2.53 -6.02 8.70
C ARG A 406 1.44 -7.03 8.36
N ASP A 407 1.45 -8.17 9.05
CA ASP A 407 0.47 -9.25 8.87
C ASP A 407 0.55 -9.86 7.46
N GLY A 408 1.78 -10.03 6.96
CA GLY A 408 2.09 -10.61 5.66
C GLY A 408 1.97 -9.69 4.44
N TYR A 409 1.62 -8.41 4.61
CA TYR A 409 1.36 -7.47 3.50
C TYR A 409 2.57 -6.70 2.97
N LEU A 410 3.70 -6.74 3.68
CA LEU A 410 5.00 -6.25 3.22
C LEU A 410 5.99 -7.40 3.23
N PHE A 411 6.64 -7.69 2.12
CA PHE A 411 7.48 -8.89 1.99
C PHE A 411 8.68 -8.68 1.08
N GLU A 412 9.74 -9.42 1.34
CA GLU A 412 10.85 -9.57 0.40
C GLU A 412 10.39 -10.37 -0.85
N PRO A 413 10.76 -9.98 -2.09
CA PRO A 413 10.34 -10.68 -3.30
C PRO A 413 10.66 -12.18 -3.31
N LYS A 414 11.85 -12.57 -2.83
CA LYS A 414 12.23 -13.98 -2.62
C LYS A 414 11.32 -14.74 -1.66
N VAL A 415 10.71 -14.06 -0.66
CA VAL A 415 9.79 -14.67 0.31
C VAL A 415 8.44 -14.93 -0.33
N ALA A 416 7.91 -13.96 -1.08
CA ALA A 416 6.71 -14.16 -1.90
C ALA A 416 6.89 -15.32 -2.89
N LEU A 417 8.07 -15.41 -3.52
CA LEU A 417 8.42 -16.49 -4.44
C LEU A 417 8.41 -17.86 -3.74
N GLN A 418 9.03 -17.98 -2.56
CA GLN A 418 9.00 -19.21 -1.76
C GLN A 418 7.58 -19.59 -1.32
N VAL A 419 6.76 -18.63 -0.88
CA VAL A 419 5.36 -18.88 -0.49
C VAL A 419 4.55 -19.41 -1.68
N PHE A 420 4.67 -18.82 -2.86
CA PHE A 420 3.99 -19.34 -4.06
C PHE A 420 4.50 -20.72 -4.48
N TRP A 421 5.80 -20.99 -4.39
CA TRP A 421 6.34 -22.33 -4.63
C TRP A 421 5.72 -23.38 -3.70
N HIS A 422 5.51 -23.05 -2.42
CA HIS A 422 4.87 -23.95 -1.45
C HIS A 422 3.38 -24.13 -1.76
N MET A 423 2.67 -23.05 -2.05
CA MET A 423 1.24 -23.11 -2.40
C MET A 423 0.97 -23.95 -3.67
N LEU A 424 1.84 -23.86 -4.69
CA LEU A 424 1.77 -24.70 -5.89
C LEU A 424 2.19 -26.16 -5.62
N ALA A 425 3.22 -26.39 -4.79
CA ALA A 425 3.69 -27.74 -4.42
C ALA A 425 2.65 -28.56 -3.67
N GLU A 426 1.78 -27.90 -2.90
CA GLU A 426 0.70 -28.51 -2.13
C GLU A 426 -0.56 -28.84 -2.98
N ALA A 427 -0.61 -28.42 -4.25
CA ALA A 427 -1.73 -28.72 -5.15
C ALA A 427 -1.45 -30.01 -5.96
N PRO A 428 -2.04 -31.17 -5.61
CA PRO A 428 -1.58 -32.48 -6.09
C PRO A 428 -1.82 -32.72 -7.60
N ASN A 429 -2.78 -32.02 -8.20
CA ASN A 429 -3.16 -32.13 -9.61
C ASN A 429 -2.56 -31.02 -10.50
N LEU A 430 -1.66 -30.20 -9.95
CA LEU A 430 -1.07 -29.04 -10.62
C LEU A 430 0.27 -29.40 -11.27
N HIS A 431 0.40 -29.09 -12.56
CA HIS A 431 1.58 -29.34 -13.38
C HIS A 431 2.14 -28.00 -13.90
N LEU A 432 3.29 -27.56 -13.37
CA LEU A 432 3.94 -26.30 -13.75
C LEU A 432 4.93 -26.49 -14.90
N TYR A 433 4.82 -25.63 -15.91
CA TYR A 433 5.70 -25.54 -17.07
C TYR A 433 6.41 -24.19 -17.09
N LEU A 434 7.69 -24.17 -16.72
CA LEU A 434 8.55 -22.98 -16.83
C LEU A 434 9.22 -22.91 -18.21
N ARG A 435 9.58 -21.70 -18.66
CA ARG A 435 10.26 -21.41 -19.94
C ARG A 435 9.48 -21.84 -21.19
N HIS A 436 8.16 -21.89 -21.10
CA HIS A 436 7.25 -22.24 -22.18
C HIS A 436 6.50 -20.99 -22.65
N GLU A 437 6.91 -20.43 -23.78
CA GLU A 437 6.29 -19.23 -24.36
C GLU A 437 5.06 -19.61 -25.19
N LEU A 438 3.93 -18.91 -25.01
CA LEU A 438 2.77 -19.06 -25.88
C LEU A 438 3.08 -18.51 -27.26
N VAL A 439 2.88 -19.34 -28.31
CA VAL A 439 3.16 -18.97 -29.71
C VAL A 439 1.97 -19.21 -30.65
N GLY A 440 0.82 -19.63 -30.12
CA GLY A 440 -0.42 -19.75 -30.89
C GLY A 440 -1.47 -20.63 -30.21
N VAL A 441 -2.63 -20.73 -30.87
CA VAL A 441 -3.75 -21.59 -30.44
C VAL A 441 -4.22 -22.48 -31.58
N VAL A 442 -4.92 -23.55 -31.24
CA VAL A 442 -5.63 -24.41 -32.20
C VAL A 442 -7.12 -24.27 -31.92
N ALA A 443 -7.87 -23.68 -32.86
CA ALA A 443 -9.31 -23.54 -32.77
C ALA A 443 -10.05 -24.88 -32.98
N GLY A 444 -11.22 -25.00 -32.34
CA GLY A 444 -12.21 -26.06 -32.51
C GLY A 444 -13.40 -25.61 -33.37
N LYS A 445 -14.41 -26.48 -33.48
CA LYS A 445 -15.65 -26.21 -34.23
C LYS A 445 -16.87 -26.19 -33.31
N PRO A 446 -17.69 -25.13 -33.30
CA PRO A 446 -17.38 -23.74 -33.66
C PRO A 446 -16.81 -22.97 -32.45
N SER A 447 -15.71 -22.25 -32.65
CA SER A 447 -15.18 -21.19 -31.78
C SER A 447 -14.55 -21.55 -30.43
N ASP A 448 -14.54 -22.81 -29.98
CA ASP A 448 -13.81 -23.20 -28.76
C ASP A 448 -12.29 -23.28 -28.99
N ILE A 449 -11.48 -23.02 -27.95
CA ILE A 449 -10.04 -23.32 -27.98
C ILE A 449 -9.87 -24.82 -27.74
N ARG A 450 -9.09 -25.51 -28.58
CA ARG A 450 -8.78 -26.95 -28.39
C ARG A 450 -7.42 -27.17 -27.73
N ALA A 451 -6.43 -26.38 -28.11
CA ALA A 451 -5.06 -26.50 -27.60
C ALA A 451 -4.32 -25.17 -27.68
N VAL A 452 -3.34 -24.98 -26.80
CA VAL A 452 -2.31 -23.95 -26.95
C VAL A 452 -1.05 -24.57 -27.56
N LEU A 453 -0.33 -23.76 -28.33
CA LEU A 453 0.99 -24.08 -28.89
C LEU A 453 2.04 -23.29 -28.11
N LEU A 454 3.04 -24.00 -27.58
CA LEU A 454 4.08 -23.42 -26.73
C LEU A 454 5.47 -23.67 -27.34
N LEU A 455 6.42 -22.78 -27.08
CA LEU A 455 7.83 -22.94 -27.41
C LEU A 455 8.66 -23.07 -26.12
N ASP A 456 9.30 -24.22 -25.93
CA ASP A 456 10.34 -24.41 -24.90
C ASP A 456 11.61 -23.70 -25.37
N LYS A 457 11.89 -22.51 -24.83
CA LYS A 457 13.04 -21.69 -25.24
C LYS A 457 14.39 -22.35 -24.98
N ASN A 458 14.50 -23.26 -24.01
CA ASN A 458 15.76 -23.94 -23.71
C ASN A 458 16.06 -25.08 -24.69
N ARG A 459 15.02 -25.69 -25.29
CA ARG A 459 15.16 -26.87 -26.15
C ARG A 459 14.83 -26.63 -27.62
N SER A 460 14.28 -25.46 -27.95
CA SER A 460 13.70 -25.16 -29.27
C SER A 460 12.61 -26.15 -29.69
N VAL A 461 11.95 -26.78 -28.72
CA VAL A 461 10.88 -27.77 -28.95
C VAL A 461 9.53 -27.07 -28.90
N ARG A 462 8.71 -27.30 -29.93
CA ARG A 462 7.30 -26.91 -29.92
C ARG A 462 6.47 -27.95 -29.18
N TRP A 463 5.62 -27.48 -28.27
CA TRP A 463 4.66 -28.27 -27.53
C TRP A 463 3.24 -27.94 -28.00
N ARG A 464 2.36 -28.94 -27.91
CA ARG A 464 0.92 -28.82 -28.02
C ARG A 464 0.30 -29.25 -26.70
N MET A 465 -0.52 -28.40 -26.11
CA MET A 465 -1.22 -28.69 -24.86
C MET A 465 -2.73 -28.60 -25.12
N ASP A 466 -3.38 -29.74 -25.31
CA ASP A 466 -4.83 -29.83 -25.41
C ASP A 466 -5.46 -29.65 -24.01
N GLY A 467 -6.56 -28.90 -23.95
CA GLY A 467 -7.30 -28.56 -22.74
C GLY A 467 -8.80 -28.57 -23.00
N ARG A 468 -9.62 -28.64 -21.94
CA ARG A 468 -11.08 -28.47 -22.05
C ARG A 468 -11.52 -27.05 -21.75
N ILE A 469 -10.88 -26.39 -20.78
CA ILE A 469 -11.02 -24.96 -20.47
C ILE A 469 -9.64 -24.30 -20.44
N PHE A 470 -9.60 -23.05 -20.87
CA PHE A 470 -8.40 -22.22 -20.94
C PHE A 470 -8.60 -20.96 -20.10
N ILE A 471 -7.55 -20.54 -19.40
CA ILE A 471 -7.55 -19.32 -18.58
C ILE A 471 -6.35 -18.46 -18.98
N ASP A 472 -6.62 -17.26 -19.49
CA ASP A 472 -5.61 -16.23 -19.74
C ASP A 472 -5.38 -15.43 -18.45
N ALA A 473 -4.25 -15.69 -17.80
CA ALA A 473 -3.80 -14.94 -16.63
C ALA A 473 -2.53 -14.15 -16.92
N THR A 474 -2.22 -13.88 -18.19
CA THR A 474 -1.14 -12.94 -18.57
C THR A 474 -1.54 -11.50 -18.25
N TYR A 475 -0.56 -10.61 -18.08
CA TYR A 475 -0.83 -9.17 -17.95
C TYR A 475 -1.22 -8.56 -19.32
N GLU A 476 -0.84 -9.22 -20.40
CA GLU A 476 -0.91 -8.75 -21.78
C GLU A 476 -2.15 -9.24 -22.57
N GLY A 477 -2.89 -10.20 -22.04
CA GLY A 477 -4.04 -10.81 -22.72
C GLY A 477 -3.68 -11.60 -23.97
N ASP A 478 -2.50 -12.23 -23.99
CA ASP A 478 -1.94 -12.85 -25.19
C ASP A 478 -2.73 -14.09 -25.66
N LEU A 479 -3.25 -14.90 -24.75
CA LEU A 479 -4.04 -16.08 -25.11
C LEU A 479 -5.41 -15.65 -25.67
N ALA A 480 -6.04 -14.64 -25.07
CA ALA A 480 -7.26 -14.05 -25.61
C ALA A 480 -7.05 -13.45 -27.01
N ALA A 481 -6.00 -12.64 -27.18
CA ALA A 481 -5.65 -12.04 -28.47
C ALA A 481 -5.35 -13.11 -29.54
N MET A 482 -4.58 -14.15 -29.22
CA MET A 482 -4.30 -15.25 -30.15
C MET A 482 -5.55 -16.10 -30.47
N ALA A 483 -6.52 -16.16 -29.56
CA ALA A 483 -7.82 -16.79 -29.79
C ALA A 483 -8.79 -15.94 -30.63
N GLY A 484 -8.39 -14.74 -31.06
CA GLY A 484 -9.24 -13.83 -31.84
C GLY A 484 -10.31 -13.11 -31.01
N VAL A 485 -10.15 -13.05 -29.69
CA VAL A 485 -11.00 -12.22 -28.83
C VAL A 485 -10.80 -10.74 -29.20
N PRO A 486 -11.86 -9.96 -29.47
CA PRO A 486 -11.72 -8.52 -29.67
C PRO A 486 -11.23 -7.84 -28.39
N TYR A 487 -10.32 -6.88 -28.51
CA TYR A 487 -9.72 -6.18 -27.39
C TYR A 487 -9.48 -4.70 -27.71
N ARG A 488 -9.20 -3.94 -26.64
CA ARG A 488 -8.84 -2.53 -26.65
C ARG A 488 -7.41 -2.35 -26.15
N VAL A 489 -6.75 -1.32 -26.66
CA VAL A 489 -5.45 -0.81 -26.21
C VAL A 489 -5.53 0.71 -26.29
N GLY A 490 -5.05 1.38 -25.25
CA GLY A 490 -5.11 2.83 -25.11
C GLY A 490 -6.22 3.32 -24.20
N ARG A 491 -6.71 4.53 -24.45
CA ARG A 491 -7.75 5.20 -23.66
C ARG A 491 -9.02 5.40 -24.48
N GLU A 492 -10.16 5.14 -23.84
CA GLU A 492 -11.48 5.48 -24.35
C GLU A 492 -11.69 7.02 -24.36
N GLY A 493 -12.60 7.48 -25.21
CA GLY A 493 -13.04 8.88 -25.20
C GLY A 493 -14.13 9.15 -24.17
N ARG A 494 -14.19 10.37 -23.62
CA ARG A 494 -15.17 10.82 -22.61
C ARG A 494 -16.62 10.50 -22.99
N HIS A 495 -16.96 10.57 -24.27
CA HIS A 495 -18.30 10.31 -24.78
C HIS A 495 -18.62 8.83 -25.05
N GLU A 496 -17.62 7.94 -25.06
CA GLU A 496 -17.81 6.53 -25.41
C GLU A 496 -18.52 5.73 -24.31
N PHE A 497 -18.14 5.98 -23.05
CA PHE A 497 -18.75 5.38 -21.85
C PHE A 497 -19.30 6.44 -20.86
N GLY A 498 -19.29 7.72 -21.23
CA GLY A 498 -19.74 8.82 -20.37
C GLY A 498 -18.86 9.03 -19.14
N GLU A 499 -17.58 8.67 -19.22
CA GLU A 499 -16.61 8.74 -18.11
C GLU A 499 -15.97 10.13 -18.05
N GLU A 500 -16.21 10.85 -16.95
CA GLU A 500 -15.70 12.21 -16.72
C GLU A 500 -14.18 12.28 -16.92
N HIS A 501 -13.46 11.27 -16.41
CA HIS A 501 -12.00 11.24 -16.38
C HIS A 501 -11.36 10.54 -17.59
N ALA A 502 -12.13 10.16 -18.61
CA ALA A 502 -11.59 9.63 -19.87
C ALA A 502 -11.10 10.75 -20.82
N GLY A 503 -10.35 10.36 -21.86
CA GLY A 503 -9.60 11.27 -22.74
C GLY A 503 -8.28 11.78 -22.13
N GLU A 504 -7.84 12.98 -22.52
CA GLU A 504 -6.67 13.63 -21.93
C GLU A 504 -7.00 14.24 -20.56
N VAL A 505 -6.19 13.91 -19.56
CA VAL A 505 -6.28 14.40 -18.19
C VAL A 505 -4.90 14.91 -17.78
N PHE A 506 -4.83 16.09 -17.16
CA PHE A 506 -3.59 16.67 -16.67
C PHE A 506 -3.67 16.87 -15.16
N TRP A 507 -2.72 16.32 -14.42
CA TRP A 507 -2.56 16.53 -12.99
C TRP A 507 -1.37 17.45 -12.72
N ASP A 508 -1.58 18.51 -11.95
CA ASP A 508 -0.52 19.44 -11.55
C ASP A 508 0.07 19.02 -10.20
N SER A 509 1.37 18.73 -10.16
CA SER A 509 2.05 18.25 -8.95
C SER A 509 2.16 19.30 -7.82
N ARG A 510 1.88 20.58 -8.10
CA ARG A 510 2.00 21.68 -7.13
C ARG A 510 0.81 21.76 -6.18
N ASP A 511 -0.40 21.72 -6.72
CA ASP A 511 -1.67 21.85 -5.99
C ASP A 511 -2.53 20.57 -6.03
N ARG A 512 -2.11 19.57 -6.82
CA ARG A 512 -2.76 18.28 -7.04
C ARG A 512 -4.11 18.37 -7.76
N GLN A 513 -4.37 19.50 -8.42
CA GLN A 513 -5.58 19.69 -9.21
C GLN A 513 -5.53 18.91 -10.51
N ILE A 514 -6.72 18.60 -11.03
CA ILE A 514 -6.91 17.94 -12.32
C ILE A 514 -7.60 18.90 -13.28
N THR A 515 -7.09 18.95 -14.50
CA THR A 515 -7.68 19.68 -15.63
C THR A 515 -7.83 18.76 -16.83
N PHE A 516 -8.82 19.04 -17.68
CA PHE A 516 -9.18 18.18 -18.81
C PHE A 516 -8.63 18.74 -20.13
N GLY A 517 -8.03 17.85 -20.93
CA GLY A 517 -7.60 18.13 -22.30
C GLY A 517 -8.66 17.72 -23.33
N ARG A 518 -8.21 17.21 -24.48
CA ARG A 518 -9.12 16.69 -25.52
C ARG A 518 -9.99 15.53 -24.97
N PRO A 519 -11.29 15.47 -25.32
CA PRO A 519 -12.19 14.42 -24.86
C PRO A 519 -12.01 13.09 -25.62
N ASP A 520 -11.29 13.10 -26.73
CA ASP A 520 -11.07 11.95 -27.60
C ASP A 520 -10.14 10.90 -26.97
N GLY A 521 -10.39 9.63 -27.29
CA GLY A 521 -9.51 8.53 -26.93
C GLY A 521 -8.23 8.48 -27.77
N ASP A 522 -7.20 7.78 -27.28
CA ASP A 522 -5.96 7.55 -28.01
C ASP A 522 -5.38 6.15 -27.73
N LYS A 523 -4.20 5.85 -28.30
CA LYS A 523 -3.52 4.55 -28.15
C LYS A 523 -2.49 4.50 -27.01
N LYS A 524 -2.42 5.52 -26.16
CA LYS A 524 -1.43 5.57 -25.07
C LYS A 524 -1.94 4.78 -23.87
N VAL A 525 -1.05 4.04 -23.21
CA VAL A 525 -1.31 3.34 -21.95
C VAL A 525 -0.38 3.89 -20.87
N GLN A 526 -0.73 3.64 -19.60
CA GLN A 526 0.05 4.09 -18.44
C GLN A 526 1.53 3.71 -18.54
N ALA A 527 2.44 4.60 -18.12
CA ALA A 527 3.86 4.31 -18.14
C ALA A 527 4.24 3.06 -17.32
N TYR A 528 5.22 2.31 -17.83
CA TYR A 528 5.76 1.13 -17.15
C TYR A 528 7.06 1.47 -16.40
N ASN A 529 7.37 0.66 -15.38
CA ASN A 529 8.63 0.73 -14.63
C ASN A 529 9.09 -0.66 -14.17
N TYR A 530 10.10 -0.68 -13.29
CA TYR A 530 10.41 -1.83 -12.45
C TYR A 530 10.29 -1.41 -10.98
N ARG A 531 9.65 -2.24 -10.15
CA ARG A 531 9.60 -2.06 -8.68
C ARG A 531 10.89 -2.59 -8.09
N LEU A 532 11.77 -1.71 -7.59
CA LEU A 532 13.12 -2.10 -7.21
C LEU A 532 13.19 -2.53 -5.76
N ASN A 533 14.04 -3.52 -5.45
CA ASN A 533 14.40 -3.82 -4.06
C ASN A 533 15.73 -3.15 -3.72
N LEU A 534 15.65 -2.01 -3.02
CA LEU A 534 16.80 -1.19 -2.62
C LEU A 534 17.13 -1.38 -1.14
N THR A 535 18.37 -1.08 -0.77
CA THR A 535 18.84 -1.14 0.62
C THR A 535 20.04 -0.25 0.87
N LYS A 536 20.28 0.06 2.16
CA LYS A 536 21.46 0.76 2.68
C LYS A 536 22.43 -0.16 3.43
N ARG A 537 22.10 -1.45 3.58
CA ARG A 537 22.89 -2.41 4.35
C ARG A 537 24.26 -2.61 3.74
N ALA A 538 25.32 -2.31 4.51
CA ALA A 538 26.69 -2.40 4.02
C ALA A 538 27.12 -3.86 3.70
N ASP A 539 26.51 -4.82 4.42
CA ASP A 539 26.69 -6.27 4.31
C ASP A 539 25.78 -6.93 3.26
N ASN A 540 24.74 -6.23 2.80
CA ASN A 540 23.78 -6.73 1.82
C ASN A 540 23.53 -5.65 0.75
N ARG A 541 24.54 -5.36 -0.08
CA ARG A 541 24.40 -4.38 -1.18
C ARG A 541 25.16 -4.79 -2.43
N ARG A 542 24.50 -4.71 -3.57
CA ARG A 542 25.09 -4.77 -4.91
C ARG A 542 25.24 -3.35 -5.45
N LEU A 543 26.49 -2.91 -5.62
CA LEU A 543 26.79 -1.59 -6.19
C LEU A 543 26.23 -1.46 -7.61
N ILE A 544 25.73 -0.26 -7.92
CA ILE A 544 25.12 0.07 -9.21
C ILE A 544 26.21 0.55 -10.18
N ALA A 545 26.23 -0.01 -11.37
CA ALA A 545 27.14 0.36 -12.46
C ALA A 545 26.37 1.04 -13.60
N ALA A 546 27.07 1.77 -14.46
CA ALA A 546 26.49 2.35 -15.66
C ALA A 546 25.89 1.25 -16.57
N PRO A 547 24.68 1.44 -17.12
CA PRO A 547 24.14 0.54 -18.14
C PRO A 547 24.90 0.69 -19.47
N PRO A 548 24.84 -0.30 -20.39
CA PRO A 548 25.55 -0.23 -21.67
C PRO A 548 25.20 1.01 -22.51
N ASP A 549 23.93 1.42 -22.50
CA ASP A 549 23.41 2.56 -23.27
C ASP A 549 23.26 3.82 -22.39
N TYR A 550 24.19 4.06 -21.46
CA TYR A 550 24.08 5.16 -20.50
C TYR A 550 24.05 6.54 -21.17
N ALA A 551 22.88 7.19 -21.10
CA ALA A 551 22.61 8.49 -21.66
C ALA A 551 22.28 9.51 -20.54
N PRO A 552 23.26 10.27 -20.00
CA PRO A 552 23.03 11.17 -18.88
C PRO A 552 22.06 12.33 -19.21
N HIS A 553 21.88 12.66 -20.49
CA HIS A 553 20.96 13.73 -20.92
C HIS A 553 19.48 13.42 -20.59
N LEU A 554 19.11 12.15 -20.42
CA LEU A 554 17.76 11.75 -20.04
C LEU A 554 17.37 12.19 -18.61
N TYR A 555 18.36 12.59 -17.79
CA TYR A 555 18.18 12.93 -16.39
C TYR A 555 18.56 14.40 -16.08
N GLU A 556 18.88 15.21 -17.08
CA GLU A 556 19.44 16.56 -16.90
C GLU A 556 18.53 17.51 -16.12
N GLU A 557 17.21 17.37 -16.24
CA GLU A 557 16.25 18.15 -15.46
C GLU A 557 16.43 17.97 -13.93
N ILE A 558 16.97 16.84 -13.46
CA ILE A 558 17.30 16.61 -12.04
C ILE A 558 18.32 17.65 -11.57
N VAL A 559 19.33 17.99 -12.38
CA VAL A 559 20.34 18.99 -12.05
C VAL A 559 19.69 20.36 -11.86
N GLU A 560 18.78 20.74 -12.76
CA GLU A 560 18.07 22.03 -12.66
C GLU A 560 17.10 22.04 -11.46
N ARG A 561 16.35 20.96 -11.20
CA ARG A 561 15.51 20.87 -9.99
C ARG A 561 16.32 20.94 -8.70
N VAL A 562 17.55 20.43 -8.68
CA VAL A 562 18.46 20.54 -7.51
C VAL A 562 19.01 21.97 -7.36
N LYS A 563 19.40 22.64 -8.46
CA LYS A 563 19.83 24.05 -8.43
C LYS A 563 18.72 25.00 -7.97
N GLU A 564 17.49 24.76 -8.38
CA GLU A 564 16.32 25.56 -8.02
C GLU A 564 15.81 25.33 -6.59
N GLY A 565 16.35 24.34 -5.85
CA GLY A 565 15.81 23.99 -4.54
C GLY A 565 14.41 23.36 -4.61
N VAL A 566 14.10 22.66 -5.70
CA VAL A 566 12.86 21.88 -5.85
C VAL A 566 13.08 20.42 -5.43
N LEU A 567 14.26 19.89 -5.70
CA LEU A 567 14.67 18.52 -5.38
C LEU A 567 15.90 18.56 -4.47
N TRP A 568 15.84 18.00 -3.26
CA TRP A 568 16.87 18.24 -2.25
C TRP A 568 17.64 16.99 -1.84
N HIS A 569 16.99 15.82 -1.90
CA HIS A 569 17.56 14.51 -1.60
C HIS A 569 17.38 13.58 -2.80
N PRO A 570 18.40 12.80 -3.19
CA PRO A 570 18.39 11.99 -4.42
C PRO A 570 17.22 11.02 -4.52
N MET A 571 16.77 10.47 -3.39
CA MET A 571 15.68 9.49 -3.40
C MET A 571 14.28 10.11 -3.32
N GLU A 572 14.11 11.43 -3.41
CA GLU A 572 12.77 11.99 -3.67
C GLU A 572 12.29 11.61 -5.08
N VAL A 573 13.20 11.31 -6.01
CA VAL A 573 12.86 10.83 -7.37
C VAL A 573 12.29 9.41 -7.39
N VAL A 574 12.19 8.72 -6.25
CA VAL A 574 11.50 7.43 -6.12
C VAL A 574 10.66 7.36 -4.85
N SER A 575 9.48 6.75 -4.91
CA SER A 575 8.67 6.50 -3.72
C SER A 575 9.16 5.23 -3.03
N LEU A 576 9.38 5.27 -1.71
CA LEU A 576 10.03 4.21 -0.95
C LEU A 576 9.11 3.66 0.14
N VAL A 577 8.83 2.35 0.10
CA VAL A 577 8.13 1.62 1.18
C VAL A 577 9.13 0.70 1.88
N LYS A 578 9.33 0.91 3.19
CA LYS A 578 10.23 0.07 4.01
C LYS A 578 9.68 -1.35 4.14
N LEU A 579 10.54 -2.34 3.90
CA LEU A 579 10.30 -3.77 4.00
C LEU A 579 11.03 -4.38 5.21
N PRO A 580 10.81 -5.67 5.52
CA PRO A 580 11.69 -6.46 6.39
C PRO A 580 13.17 -6.41 5.97
N GLN A 581 14.06 -6.80 6.88
CA GLN A 581 15.52 -6.82 6.69
C GLN A 581 16.17 -5.48 6.23
N GLN A 582 15.52 -4.34 6.52
CA GLN A 582 15.96 -2.99 6.11
C GLN A 582 16.08 -2.79 4.59
N LYS A 583 15.23 -3.50 3.84
CA LYS A 583 15.02 -3.28 2.40
C LYS A 583 13.91 -2.26 2.15
N PHE A 584 13.80 -1.84 0.91
CA PHE A 584 12.81 -0.87 0.46
C PHE A 584 12.29 -1.27 -0.92
N ASP A 585 10.97 -1.31 -1.08
CA ASP A 585 10.29 -1.31 -2.37
C ASP A 585 10.35 0.12 -2.93
N ALA A 586 10.96 0.30 -4.10
CA ALA A 586 11.08 1.60 -4.75
C ALA A 586 10.25 1.66 -6.04
N ASN A 587 9.40 2.68 -6.15
CA ASN A 587 8.49 2.92 -7.26
C ASN A 587 8.64 4.37 -7.77
N ASN A 588 7.86 4.75 -8.79
CA ASN A 588 7.82 6.09 -9.33
C ASN A 588 7.38 7.15 -8.28
N THR A 589 7.95 8.35 -8.36
CA THR A 589 7.42 9.56 -7.71
C THR A 589 6.85 10.49 -8.78
N PRO A 590 5.57 10.87 -8.71
CA PRO A 590 5.02 11.91 -9.59
C PRO A 590 5.48 13.29 -9.11
N GLY A 591 6.54 13.81 -9.74
CA GLY A 591 7.12 15.11 -9.42
C GLY A 591 7.79 15.75 -10.64
N PRO A 592 8.28 17.00 -10.52
CA PRO A 592 8.75 17.82 -11.64
C PRO A 592 10.13 17.43 -12.18
N PHE A 593 10.45 16.13 -12.19
CA PHE A 593 11.73 15.55 -12.57
C PHE A 593 11.53 14.16 -13.20
N PRO A 594 12.52 13.63 -13.94
CA PRO A 594 12.57 12.22 -14.32
C PRO A 594 12.53 11.30 -13.08
N SER A 595 11.71 10.26 -13.15
CA SER A 595 11.57 9.21 -12.12
C SER A 595 11.60 7.83 -12.81
N THR A 596 11.27 6.74 -12.11
CA THR A 596 11.44 5.37 -12.62
C THR A 596 10.46 4.93 -13.69
N ASP A 597 9.35 5.65 -13.90
CA ASP A 597 8.49 5.45 -15.07
C ASP A 597 9.21 5.94 -16.35
N PHE A 598 9.42 5.04 -17.33
CA PHE A 598 9.92 5.45 -18.64
C PHE A 598 8.76 5.80 -19.57
N ILE A 599 8.13 6.94 -19.29
CA ILE A 599 6.88 7.36 -19.94
C ILE A 599 7.02 7.36 -21.47
N GLY A 600 6.07 6.72 -22.15
CA GLY A 600 6.00 6.63 -23.62
C GLY A 600 6.93 5.61 -24.27
N ALA A 601 7.90 5.02 -23.54
CA ALA A 601 8.75 3.96 -24.08
C ALA A 601 8.04 2.62 -24.25
N ASN A 602 6.80 2.51 -23.76
CA ASN A 602 6.00 1.29 -23.67
C ASN A 602 4.84 1.19 -24.68
N TYR A 603 4.56 2.21 -25.52
CA TYR A 603 3.37 2.21 -26.39
C TYR A 603 3.27 1.01 -27.35
N GLU A 604 4.40 0.51 -27.87
CA GLU A 604 4.41 -0.67 -28.76
C GLU A 604 4.23 -1.99 -27.99
N TYR A 605 4.45 -2.01 -26.67
CA TYR A 605 4.49 -3.24 -25.87
C TYR A 605 3.21 -4.08 -25.90
N PRO A 606 1.98 -3.52 -25.81
CA PRO A 606 0.76 -4.32 -25.72
C PRO A 606 0.59 -5.27 -26.90
N GLU A 607 0.90 -4.81 -28.11
CA GLU A 607 0.69 -5.57 -29.36
C GLU A 607 1.97 -6.21 -29.93
N ALA A 608 3.14 -5.87 -29.38
CA ALA A 608 4.43 -6.43 -29.77
C ALA A 608 4.58 -7.94 -29.52
N ASP A 609 5.42 -8.59 -30.33
CA ASP A 609 5.94 -9.93 -30.04
C ASP A 609 6.93 -9.94 -28.87
N TRP A 610 7.30 -11.14 -28.40
CA TRP A 610 8.20 -11.28 -27.26
C TRP A 610 9.63 -10.78 -27.50
N ASN A 611 10.13 -10.73 -28.73
CA ASN A 611 11.45 -10.19 -29.03
C ASN A 611 11.43 -8.65 -28.86
N LYS A 612 10.43 -7.98 -29.45
CA LYS A 612 10.22 -6.54 -29.29
C LYS A 612 9.89 -6.18 -27.83
N ARG A 613 9.05 -6.95 -27.13
CA ARG A 613 8.80 -6.76 -25.69
C ARG A 613 10.05 -6.90 -24.84
N GLU A 614 10.93 -7.88 -25.12
CA GLU A 614 12.21 -8.03 -24.43
C GLU A 614 13.17 -6.85 -24.72
N GLN A 615 13.15 -6.28 -25.93
CA GLN A 615 13.88 -5.03 -26.23
C GLN A 615 13.33 -3.84 -25.44
N ILE A 616 12.01 -3.68 -25.37
CA ILE A 616 11.35 -2.63 -24.57
C ILE A 616 11.69 -2.80 -23.08
N ALA A 617 11.62 -4.02 -22.54
CA ALA A 617 11.97 -4.33 -21.15
C ALA A 617 13.44 -4.00 -20.84
N ARG A 618 14.39 -4.39 -21.72
CA ARG A 618 15.81 -4.00 -21.60
C ARG A 618 15.99 -2.48 -21.62
N LYS A 619 15.27 -1.75 -22.47
CA LYS A 619 15.28 -0.28 -22.51
C LYS A 619 14.78 0.35 -21.20
N HIS A 620 13.73 -0.19 -20.59
CA HIS A 620 13.25 0.26 -19.27
C HIS A 620 14.26 -0.03 -18.15
N ARG A 621 14.88 -1.22 -18.14
CA ARG A 621 15.96 -1.56 -17.21
C ARG A 621 17.13 -0.57 -17.34
N ASN A 622 17.62 -0.35 -18.55
CA ASN A 622 18.76 0.54 -18.80
C ASN A 622 18.45 1.99 -18.40
N TYR A 623 17.23 2.48 -18.63
CA TYR A 623 16.79 3.80 -18.15
C TYR A 623 16.79 3.89 -16.61
N ILE A 624 16.24 2.90 -15.89
CA ILE A 624 16.18 2.95 -14.42
C ILE A 624 17.57 2.78 -13.78
N VAL A 625 18.41 1.88 -14.30
CA VAL A 625 19.79 1.71 -13.84
C VAL A 625 20.61 2.98 -14.14
N GLY A 626 20.39 3.60 -15.29
CA GLY A 626 20.99 4.88 -15.67
C GLY A 626 20.59 6.02 -14.74
N LEU A 627 19.31 6.13 -14.37
CA LEU A 627 18.82 7.11 -13.39
C LEU A 627 19.54 6.97 -12.04
N LEU A 628 19.60 5.75 -11.48
CA LEU A 628 20.27 5.53 -10.20
C LEU A 628 21.78 5.79 -10.27
N TYR A 629 22.43 5.39 -11.37
CA TYR A 629 23.85 5.66 -11.59
C TYR A 629 24.13 7.17 -11.73
N PHE A 630 23.27 7.91 -12.43
CA PHE A 630 23.36 9.37 -12.58
C PHE A 630 23.33 10.08 -11.22
N LEU A 631 22.35 9.75 -10.36
CA LEU A 631 22.22 10.30 -9.01
C LEU A 631 23.48 10.09 -8.15
N GLN A 632 24.20 8.99 -8.39
CA GLN A 632 25.41 8.61 -7.65
C GLN A 632 26.71 9.22 -8.20
N THR A 633 26.75 9.63 -9.47
CA THR A 633 28.02 9.89 -10.18
C THR A 633 28.11 11.20 -10.95
N ASP A 634 27.00 11.77 -11.46
CA ASP A 634 27.07 12.93 -12.35
C ASP A 634 27.59 14.18 -11.63
N GLN A 635 28.75 14.68 -12.05
CA GLN A 635 29.48 15.76 -11.36
C GLN A 635 28.73 17.10 -11.34
N ARG A 636 27.67 17.27 -12.15
CA ARG A 636 26.79 18.43 -12.10
C ARG A 636 25.90 18.45 -10.85
N LEU A 637 25.74 17.32 -10.16
CA LEU A 637 25.05 17.21 -8.89
C LEU A 637 25.99 17.50 -7.70
N PRO A 638 25.53 18.20 -6.64
CA PRO A 638 26.32 18.48 -5.45
C PRO A 638 26.91 17.23 -4.81
N ASN A 639 28.14 17.32 -4.29
CA ASN A 639 28.83 16.15 -3.73
C ASN A 639 28.05 15.47 -2.58
N ALA A 640 27.41 16.25 -1.71
CA ALA A 640 26.58 15.71 -0.63
C ALA A 640 25.35 14.92 -1.15
N PHE A 641 24.75 15.39 -2.25
CA PHE A 641 23.63 14.72 -2.92
C PHE A 641 24.07 13.37 -3.51
N ARG A 642 25.23 13.34 -4.20
CA ARG A 642 25.81 12.09 -4.72
C ARG A 642 26.20 11.10 -3.62
N VAL A 643 26.83 11.55 -2.54
CA VAL A 643 27.18 10.70 -1.39
C VAL A 643 25.91 10.12 -0.73
N ALA A 644 24.85 10.92 -0.60
CA ALA A 644 23.57 10.41 -0.11
C ALA A 644 22.96 9.33 -1.04
N ALA A 645 23.10 9.47 -2.36
CA ALA A 645 22.64 8.49 -3.34
C ALA A 645 23.46 7.19 -3.30
N GLN A 646 24.78 7.28 -3.09
CA GLN A 646 25.70 6.14 -3.04
C GLN A 646 25.44 5.18 -1.87
N HIS A 647 24.71 5.63 -0.84
CA HIS A 647 24.22 4.74 0.21
C HIS A 647 23.12 3.79 -0.25
N TRP A 648 22.46 4.03 -1.39
CA TRP A 648 21.37 3.21 -1.91
C TRP A 648 21.89 2.27 -2.99
N CYS A 649 21.63 0.97 -2.84
CA CYS A 649 22.09 -0.08 -3.74
C CYS A 649 20.98 -1.12 -3.94
N PHE A 650 21.12 -1.98 -4.94
CA PHE A 650 20.26 -3.17 -5.04
C PHE A 650 20.57 -4.12 -3.87
N ALA A 651 19.56 -4.83 -3.37
CA ALA A 651 19.77 -5.88 -2.38
C ALA A 651 20.54 -7.06 -2.99
N ALA A 652 21.68 -7.43 -2.40
CA ALA A 652 22.56 -8.46 -2.95
C ALA A 652 22.00 -9.90 -2.83
N ASP A 653 20.97 -10.08 -1.99
CA ASP A 653 20.29 -11.36 -1.74
C ASP A 653 18.91 -11.49 -2.44
N GLU A 654 18.47 -10.47 -3.18
CA GLU A 654 17.30 -10.54 -4.07
C GLU A 654 17.76 -10.73 -5.52
N PHE A 655 16.96 -11.43 -6.34
CA PHE A 655 17.17 -11.56 -7.80
C PHE A 655 18.59 -11.95 -8.22
N VAL A 656 19.21 -12.88 -7.48
CA VAL A 656 20.61 -13.29 -7.67
C VAL A 656 20.89 -13.93 -9.04
N ASP A 657 19.85 -14.41 -9.73
CA ASP A 657 19.90 -14.94 -11.10
C ASP A 657 19.63 -13.89 -12.20
N ASN A 658 19.43 -12.63 -11.83
CA ASN A 658 19.13 -11.51 -12.74
C ASN A 658 19.85 -10.21 -12.33
N ASP A 659 21.14 -10.30 -12.00
CA ASP A 659 22.02 -9.19 -11.58
C ASP A 659 21.51 -8.35 -10.39
N ASN A 660 20.78 -8.97 -9.45
CA ASN A 660 20.08 -8.29 -8.36
C ASN A 660 19.01 -7.26 -8.80
N PHE A 661 18.57 -7.34 -10.06
CA PHE A 661 17.52 -6.49 -10.62
C PHE A 661 16.20 -7.29 -10.77
N PRO A 662 15.02 -6.69 -10.56
CA PRO A 662 13.77 -7.43 -10.67
C PRO A 662 13.52 -7.96 -12.10
N PRO A 663 13.08 -9.23 -12.28
CA PRO A 663 12.94 -9.83 -13.61
C PRO A 663 11.68 -9.40 -14.36
N GLN A 664 10.62 -8.98 -13.65
CA GLN A 664 9.33 -8.64 -14.24
C GLN A 664 9.19 -7.14 -14.47
N LEU A 665 8.91 -6.75 -15.72
CA LEU A 665 8.52 -5.38 -16.06
C LEU A 665 7.11 -5.11 -15.49
N TYR A 666 6.92 -3.96 -14.85
CA TYR A 666 5.61 -3.56 -14.30
C TYR A 666 4.71 -3.05 -15.43
N VAL A 667 4.11 -4.01 -16.13
CA VAL A 667 3.03 -3.82 -17.09
C VAL A 667 1.77 -3.44 -16.30
N ARG A 668 1.44 -2.14 -16.26
CA ARG A 668 0.24 -1.65 -15.58
C ARG A 668 -1.03 -1.97 -16.37
N GLU A 669 -0.94 -1.84 -17.68
CA GLU A 669 -2.07 -1.90 -18.60
C GLU A 669 -1.55 -2.22 -19.99
N ALA A 670 -2.13 -3.23 -20.64
CA ALA A 670 -1.77 -3.62 -22.00
C ALA A 670 -3.05 -3.73 -22.85
N ARG A 671 -3.44 -4.95 -23.24
CA ARG A 671 -4.77 -5.18 -23.81
C ARG A 671 -5.81 -5.26 -22.70
N ARG A 672 -7.04 -4.89 -23.01
CA ARG A 672 -8.26 -5.20 -22.24
C ARG A 672 -9.25 -5.87 -23.19
N ILE A 673 -9.74 -7.05 -22.87
CA ILE A 673 -10.72 -7.71 -23.74
C ILE A 673 -12.02 -6.91 -23.83
N VAL A 674 -12.75 -7.04 -24.94
CA VAL A 674 -14.17 -6.67 -24.97
C VAL A 674 -14.94 -7.88 -24.46
N GLY A 675 -15.51 -7.76 -23.26
CA GLY A 675 -16.24 -8.83 -22.58
C GLY A 675 -17.76 -8.66 -22.63
N GLU A 676 -18.47 -9.55 -21.95
CA GLU A 676 -19.93 -9.44 -21.76
C GLU A 676 -20.33 -8.27 -20.82
N TYR A 677 -19.38 -7.73 -20.06
CA TYR A 677 -19.53 -6.50 -19.31
C TYR A 677 -18.21 -5.72 -19.35
N VAL A 678 -18.26 -4.42 -19.61
CA VAL A 678 -17.10 -3.52 -19.54
C VAL A 678 -17.18 -2.77 -18.22
N PHE A 679 -16.21 -2.98 -17.34
CA PHE A 679 -16.13 -2.23 -16.07
C PHE A 679 -15.63 -0.80 -16.30
N THR A 680 -16.30 0.18 -15.69
CA THR A 680 -16.11 1.62 -15.96
C THR A 680 -15.76 2.41 -14.70
N GLU A 681 -15.46 3.70 -14.85
CA GLU A 681 -15.41 4.69 -13.78
C GLU A 681 -16.67 4.66 -12.92
N HIS A 682 -17.86 4.48 -13.52
CA HIS A 682 -19.15 4.48 -12.82
C HIS A 682 -19.31 3.29 -11.88
N ASP A 683 -18.70 2.14 -12.22
CA ASP A 683 -18.65 0.97 -11.33
C ASP A 683 -17.79 1.21 -10.09
N ALA A 684 -16.80 2.12 -10.19
CA ALA A 684 -15.89 2.48 -9.11
C ALA A 684 -16.35 3.71 -8.28
N ARG A 685 -17.38 4.43 -8.72
CA ARG A 685 -17.95 5.61 -8.02
C ARG A 685 -19.12 5.22 -7.12
N PRO A 686 -19.35 5.92 -5.98
CA PRO A 686 -20.52 5.72 -5.15
C PRO A 686 -21.79 6.16 -5.91
N THR A 687 -22.86 5.36 -5.84
CA THR A 687 -24.14 5.65 -6.52
C THR A 687 -24.77 7.00 -6.12
N PHE A 688 -24.56 7.40 -4.86
CA PHE A 688 -24.86 8.71 -4.30
C PHE A 688 -23.82 9.04 -3.22
N PRO A 689 -23.59 10.32 -2.85
CA PRO A 689 -22.72 10.68 -1.74
C PRO A 689 -23.07 9.90 -0.45
N GLY A 690 -22.07 9.24 0.15
CA GLY A 690 -22.24 8.40 1.35
C GLY A 690 -22.88 7.03 1.10
N ARG A 691 -23.17 6.65 -0.14
CA ARG A 691 -23.65 5.30 -0.52
C ARG A 691 -22.54 4.47 -1.14
N ARG A 692 -22.79 3.17 -1.29
CA ARG A 692 -21.86 2.26 -1.96
C ARG A 692 -21.87 2.42 -3.48
N ALA A 693 -20.81 1.92 -4.10
CA ALA A 693 -20.71 1.70 -5.55
C ALA A 693 -21.81 0.74 -6.07
N PRO A 694 -22.11 0.75 -7.38
CA PRO A 694 -23.05 -0.18 -7.99
C PRO A 694 -22.84 -1.64 -7.57
N VAL A 695 -23.97 -2.36 -7.44
CA VAL A 695 -23.98 -3.77 -7.05
C VAL A 695 -24.25 -4.63 -8.26
N HIS A 696 -23.51 -5.73 -8.37
CA HIS A 696 -23.65 -6.69 -9.45
C HIS A 696 -24.08 -8.03 -8.86
N GLU A 697 -25.21 -8.58 -9.30
CA GLU A 697 -25.71 -9.87 -8.79
C GLU A 697 -24.75 -11.02 -9.11
N ASP A 698 -23.95 -10.87 -10.16
CA ASP A 698 -22.87 -11.75 -10.59
C ASP A 698 -21.48 -11.36 -10.04
N SER A 699 -21.41 -10.53 -8.98
CA SER A 699 -20.13 -10.16 -8.34
C SER A 699 -19.37 -11.38 -7.83
N ILE A 700 -18.08 -11.48 -8.17
CA ILE A 700 -17.18 -12.57 -7.73
C ILE A 700 -15.90 -12.08 -7.03
N ALA A 701 -15.66 -10.77 -6.98
CA ALA A 701 -14.52 -10.17 -6.28
C ALA A 701 -14.86 -8.75 -5.84
N VAL A 702 -13.97 -8.16 -5.03
CA VAL A 702 -14.00 -6.75 -4.66
C VAL A 702 -12.79 -6.03 -5.26
N ALA A 703 -13.03 -4.90 -5.92
CA ALA A 703 -12.01 -3.92 -6.27
C ALA A 703 -11.93 -2.87 -5.16
N GLU A 704 -10.74 -2.68 -4.58
CA GLU A 704 -10.52 -1.72 -3.50
C GLU A 704 -9.16 -1.03 -3.64
N TYR A 705 -9.16 -0.02 -4.49
CA TYR A 705 -8.15 1.04 -4.53
C TYR A 705 -8.74 2.24 -5.28
N PRO A 706 -8.25 3.46 -5.05
CA PRO A 706 -8.62 4.61 -5.87
C PRO A 706 -8.42 4.36 -7.37
N ILE A 707 -9.27 4.96 -8.20
CA ILE A 707 -9.01 5.11 -9.62
C ILE A 707 -7.69 5.88 -9.75
N ASP A 708 -6.67 5.22 -10.30
CA ASP A 708 -5.34 5.77 -10.47
C ASP A 708 -4.79 5.51 -11.88
N SER A 709 -3.98 6.44 -12.34
CA SER A 709 -3.25 6.31 -13.59
C SER A 709 -1.86 6.92 -13.46
N HIS A 710 -0.87 6.23 -14.05
CA HIS A 710 0.45 6.79 -14.28
C HIS A 710 0.49 7.55 -15.61
N ALA A 711 1.41 8.52 -15.72
CA ALA A 711 1.49 9.42 -16.87
C ALA A 711 1.50 8.65 -18.21
N THR A 712 0.71 9.14 -19.17
CA THR A 712 0.57 8.50 -20.49
C THR A 712 1.39 9.18 -21.57
N THR A 713 1.74 10.47 -21.43
CA THR A 713 2.61 11.20 -22.38
C THR A 713 3.89 11.67 -21.68
N PRO A 714 5.08 11.61 -22.33
CA PRO A 714 6.32 12.19 -21.81
C PRO A 714 6.14 13.64 -21.33
N ARG A 715 6.79 14.01 -20.23
CA ARG A 715 6.67 15.37 -19.67
C ARG A 715 7.15 16.42 -20.68
N ASP A 716 6.48 17.58 -20.67
CA ASP A 716 6.99 18.80 -21.31
C ASP A 716 7.95 19.52 -20.35
N PRO A 717 9.24 19.66 -20.67
CA PRO A 717 10.19 20.38 -19.80
C PRO A 717 9.84 21.86 -19.58
N LYS A 718 8.97 22.46 -20.41
CA LYS A 718 8.45 23.83 -20.22
C LYS A 718 7.29 23.87 -19.22
N ARG A 719 6.70 22.73 -18.88
CA ARG A 719 5.60 22.55 -17.93
C ARG A 719 5.89 21.35 -17.00
N PRO A 720 7.04 21.33 -16.30
CA PRO A 720 7.55 20.11 -15.69
C PRO A 720 6.66 19.55 -14.58
N TYR A 721 5.81 20.39 -13.97
CA TYR A 721 4.85 20.05 -12.93
C TYR A 721 3.54 19.43 -13.46
N LEU A 722 3.27 19.52 -14.77
CA LEU A 722 2.00 19.11 -15.37
C LEU A 722 2.13 17.73 -16.01
N HIS A 723 1.43 16.75 -15.46
CA HIS A 723 1.55 15.35 -15.83
C HIS A 723 0.31 14.87 -16.61
N GLU A 724 0.47 14.64 -17.91
CA GLU A 724 -0.61 14.12 -18.77
C GLU A 724 -0.80 12.61 -18.53
N GLY A 725 -2.05 12.21 -18.29
CA GLY A 725 -2.45 10.85 -17.95
C GLY A 725 -2.17 10.41 -16.52
N PHE A 726 -1.47 11.22 -15.72
CA PHE A 726 -1.32 10.92 -14.30
C PHE A 726 -2.55 11.40 -13.53
N PHE A 727 -3.10 10.59 -12.64
CA PHE A 727 -4.11 11.01 -11.65
C PHE A 727 -4.27 9.97 -10.54
N TYR A 728 -4.81 10.41 -9.41
CA TYR A 728 -5.16 9.57 -8.27
C TYR A 728 -6.42 10.14 -7.63
N LEU A 729 -7.52 9.37 -7.63
CA LEU A 729 -8.88 9.87 -7.41
C LEU A 729 -9.59 9.24 -6.18
N PRO A 730 -8.99 9.24 -4.98
CA PRO A 730 -9.57 8.60 -3.78
C PRO A 730 -10.90 9.21 -3.36
N GLN A 731 -11.12 10.50 -3.67
CA GLN A 731 -12.30 11.29 -3.28
C GLN A 731 -13.59 10.89 -4.02
N ILE A 732 -13.48 10.27 -5.20
CA ILE A 732 -14.64 9.72 -5.92
C ILE A 732 -14.69 8.18 -5.91
N THR A 733 -13.64 7.50 -5.44
CA THR A 733 -13.52 6.04 -5.58
C THR A 733 -13.97 5.28 -4.34
N ALA A 734 -15.01 4.47 -4.50
CA ALA A 734 -15.55 3.58 -3.48
C ALA A 734 -15.16 2.10 -3.75
N ALA A 735 -15.32 1.24 -2.74
CA ALA A 735 -15.00 -0.19 -2.86
C ALA A 735 -16.10 -0.93 -3.64
N SER A 736 -15.73 -1.68 -4.68
CA SER A 736 -16.67 -2.00 -5.77
C SER A 736 -16.80 -3.49 -6.03
N CYS A 737 -18.00 -3.93 -6.38
CA CYS A 737 -18.28 -5.31 -6.77
C CYS A 737 -17.78 -5.56 -8.19
N VAL A 738 -17.04 -6.64 -8.43
CA VAL A 738 -16.51 -6.98 -9.77
C VAL A 738 -17.35 -8.11 -10.37
N PRO A 739 -18.16 -7.85 -11.42
CA PRO A 739 -19.04 -8.86 -12.03
C PRO A 739 -18.24 -9.93 -12.77
N TYR A 740 -18.69 -11.19 -12.70
CA TYR A 740 -18.10 -12.34 -13.40
C TYR A 740 -17.92 -12.09 -14.91
N ARG A 741 -18.85 -11.36 -15.52
CA ARG A 741 -18.86 -11.01 -16.95
C ARG A 741 -17.65 -10.19 -17.44
N VAL A 742 -16.84 -9.56 -16.58
CA VAL A 742 -15.59 -8.91 -17.03
C VAL A 742 -14.53 -9.90 -17.52
N MET A 743 -14.63 -11.16 -17.07
CA MET A 743 -13.71 -12.24 -17.43
C MET A 743 -14.16 -13.04 -18.66
N LEU A 744 -15.38 -12.80 -19.16
CA LEU A 744 -15.98 -13.51 -20.29
C LEU A 744 -15.83 -12.68 -21.57
N PRO A 745 -15.01 -13.10 -22.55
CA PRO A 745 -14.95 -12.46 -23.87
C PRO A 745 -16.32 -12.33 -24.54
N ILE A 746 -16.60 -11.26 -25.26
CA ILE A 746 -17.79 -11.19 -26.13
C ILE A 746 -17.66 -12.17 -27.30
N GLY A 747 -18.78 -12.71 -27.79
CA GLY A 747 -18.81 -13.65 -28.91
C GLY A 747 -19.07 -15.10 -28.50
N HIS A 748 -18.39 -16.05 -29.16
CA HIS A 748 -18.79 -17.47 -29.18
C HIS A 748 -17.74 -18.45 -28.61
N ILE A 749 -16.69 -17.98 -27.95
CA ILE A 749 -15.72 -18.87 -27.31
C ILE A 749 -16.36 -19.34 -25.99
N GLU A 750 -16.70 -20.63 -25.85
CA GLU A 750 -17.39 -21.14 -24.66
C GLU A 750 -16.42 -21.50 -23.53
N ASN A 751 -15.12 -21.67 -23.81
CA ASN A 751 -14.17 -22.29 -22.89
C ASN A 751 -12.94 -21.45 -22.54
N LEU A 752 -13.03 -20.11 -22.65
CA LEU A 752 -11.96 -19.16 -22.27
C LEU A 752 -12.43 -18.20 -21.17
N LEU A 753 -11.63 -18.09 -20.11
CA LEU A 753 -11.71 -17.03 -19.09
C LEU A 753 -10.46 -16.14 -19.16
N VAL A 754 -10.60 -14.86 -18.83
CA VAL A 754 -9.49 -13.90 -18.79
C VAL A 754 -9.45 -13.22 -17.43
N CYS A 755 -8.30 -13.19 -16.77
CA CYS A 755 -8.15 -12.70 -15.40
C CYS A 755 -7.26 -11.45 -15.25
N GLY A 756 -6.25 -11.29 -16.11
CA GLY A 756 -5.35 -10.13 -16.10
C GLY A 756 -5.89 -8.98 -16.95
N ALA A 757 -5.95 -9.22 -18.26
CA ALA A 757 -6.47 -8.32 -19.29
C ALA A 757 -8.01 -8.25 -19.36
N VAL A 758 -8.70 -8.18 -18.21
CA VAL A 758 -10.17 -8.18 -18.12
C VAL A 758 -10.84 -7.02 -18.85
N SER A 759 -12.15 -7.16 -19.08
CA SER A 759 -12.92 -6.14 -19.77
C SER A 759 -13.23 -4.92 -18.90
N ALA A 760 -12.57 -3.82 -19.26
CA ALA A 760 -12.74 -2.52 -18.62
C ALA A 760 -12.36 -1.37 -19.57
N THR A 761 -12.77 -0.15 -19.22
CA THR A 761 -12.18 1.09 -19.75
C THR A 761 -10.83 1.34 -19.09
N HIS A 762 -10.01 2.23 -19.64
CA HIS A 762 -8.75 2.69 -19.04
C HIS A 762 -8.95 3.21 -17.60
N ILE A 763 -10.06 3.93 -17.36
CA ILE A 763 -10.38 4.51 -16.06
C ILE A 763 -10.86 3.43 -15.07
N GLY A 764 -11.80 2.58 -15.48
CA GLY A 764 -12.29 1.46 -14.67
C GLY A 764 -11.19 0.43 -14.36
N PHE A 765 -10.24 0.23 -15.27
CA PHE A 765 -9.15 -0.73 -15.10
C PHE A 765 -8.19 -0.36 -13.96
N GLY A 766 -8.03 0.93 -13.64
CA GLY A 766 -7.13 1.41 -12.57
C GLY A 766 -7.36 0.71 -11.22
N THR A 767 -8.63 0.50 -10.83
CA THR A 767 -8.97 -0.20 -9.57
C THR A 767 -8.94 -1.74 -9.69
N LEU A 768 -9.03 -2.29 -10.92
CA LEU A 768 -9.02 -3.73 -11.17
C LEU A 768 -7.62 -4.34 -11.31
N ARG A 769 -6.64 -3.56 -11.79
CA ARG A 769 -5.30 -4.02 -12.18
C ARG A 769 -4.33 -4.32 -11.03
N LEU A 770 -4.86 -4.79 -9.90
CA LEU A 770 -4.12 -4.94 -8.66
C LEU A 770 -4.06 -6.40 -8.22
N GLU A 771 -2.90 -6.81 -7.72
CA GLU A 771 -2.57 -8.16 -7.30
C GLU A 771 -3.63 -8.84 -6.38
N PRO A 772 -4.22 -8.17 -5.36
CA PRO A 772 -5.30 -8.74 -4.56
C PRO A 772 -6.55 -9.08 -5.39
N VAL A 773 -6.93 -8.17 -6.30
CA VAL A 773 -8.11 -8.31 -7.18
C VAL A 773 -7.83 -9.40 -8.20
N TRP A 774 -6.68 -9.37 -8.86
CA TRP A 774 -6.22 -10.41 -9.78
C TRP A 774 -6.16 -11.80 -9.15
N MET A 775 -5.73 -11.94 -7.89
CA MET A 775 -5.82 -13.23 -7.19
C MET A 775 -7.26 -13.68 -6.95
N ALA A 776 -8.18 -12.77 -6.60
CA ALA A 776 -9.60 -13.09 -6.44
C ALA A 776 -10.29 -13.47 -7.76
N LEU A 777 -9.97 -12.77 -8.85
CA LEU A 777 -10.40 -13.09 -10.23
C LEU A 777 -9.83 -14.45 -10.67
N GLY A 778 -8.55 -14.70 -10.40
CA GLY A 778 -7.91 -15.99 -10.64
C GLY A 778 -8.62 -17.13 -9.93
N GLN A 779 -8.81 -17.03 -8.61
CA GLN A 779 -9.55 -18.02 -7.83
C GLN A 779 -10.97 -18.22 -8.38
N ALA A 780 -11.68 -17.14 -8.71
CA ALA A 780 -13.00 -17.19 -9.35
C ALA A 780 -12.98 -17.95 -10.68
N ALA A 781 -12.00 -17.72 -11.54
CA ALA A 781 -11.87 -18.41 -12.82
C ALA A 781 -11.57 -19.91 -12.67
N GLY A 782 -10.70 -20.30 -11.73
CA GLY A 782 -10.43 -21.71 -11.42
C GLY A 782 -11.67 -22.44 -10.87
N THR A 783 -12.44 -21.76 -10.02
CA THR A 783 -13.71 -22.27 -9.45
C THR A 783 -14.83 -22.34 -10.51
N ALA A 784 -14.92 -21.36 -11.40
CA ALA A 784 -15.88 -21.35 -12.51
C ALA A 784 -15.56 -22.45 -13.54
N ALA A 785 -14.28 -22.68 -13.84
CA ALA A 785 -13.84 -23.77 -14.70
C ALA A 785 -14.22 -25.15 -14.11
N HIS A 786 -14.11 -25.33 -12.79
CA HIS A 786 -14.61 -26.53 -12.11
C HIS A 786 -16.11 -26.73 -12.31
N LEU A 787 -16.92 -25.67 -12.10
CA LEU A 787 -18.38 -25.76 -12.28
C LEU A 787 -18.76 -26.06 -13.73
N ALA A 788 -18.16 -25.38 -14.71
CA ALA A 788 -18.38 -25.62 -16.13
C ALA A 788 -18.08 -27.08 -16.54
N LEU A 789 -16.97 -27.65 -16.05
CA LEU A 789 -16.61 -29.05 -16.26
C LEU A 789 -17.54 -30.03 -15.54
N THR A 790 -18.04 -29.67 -14.36
CA THR A 790 -18.95 -30.51 -13.57
C THR A 790 -20.36 -30.54 -14.18
N GLN A 791 -20.84 -29.41 -14.72
CA GLN A 791 -22.12 -29.32 -15.42
C GLN A 791 -22.11 -30.06 -16.77
N ASN A 792 -21.05 -29.89 -17.57
CA ASN A 792 -20.92 -30.57 -18.85
C ASN A 792 -19.47 -31.03 -19.12
N PRO A 793 -19.10 -32.25 -18.71
CA PRO A 793 -17.75 -32.77 -18.90
C PRO A 793 -17.30 -32.94 -20.36
N THR A 794 -18.25 -32.99 -21.32
CA THR A 794 -17.96 -33.23 -22.74
C THR A 794 -17.86 -31.96 -23.56
N ARG A 795 -18.64 -30.93 -23.20
CA ARG A 795 -18.60 -29.59 -23.80
C ARG A 795 -18.87 -28.52 -22.72
N PRO A 796 -17.88 -28.21 -21.87
CA PRO A 796 -18.04 -27.22 -20.82
C PRO A 796 -18.21 -25.82 -21.43
N SER A 797 -19.07 -25.00 -20.81
CA SER A 797 -19.15 -23.57 -21.10
C SER A 797 -18.93 -22.77 -19.82
N VAL A 798 -18.01 -21.81 -19.86
CA VAL A 798 -17.78 -20.85 -18.77
C VAL A 798 -18.90 -19.79 -18.70
N ARG A 799 -19.72 -19.65 -19.76
CA ARG A 799 -20.87 -18.74 -19.81
C ARG A 799 -22.10 -19.34 -19.13
N SER A 800 -22.27 -20.66 -19.16
CA SER A 800 -23.40 -21.36 -18.52
C SER A 800 -23.25 -21.59 -17.01
N VAL A 801 -22.16 -21.11 -16.40
CA VAL A 801 -21.86 -21.30 -14.97
C VAL A 801 -22.94 -20.61 -14.10
N PRO A 802 -23.60 -21.31 -13.17
CA PRO A 802 -24.56 -20.70 -12.25
C PRO A 802 -23.79 -19.83 -11.26
N VAL A 803 -23.85 -18.51 -11.45
CA VAL A 803 -23.03 -17.59 -10.66
C VAL A 803 -23.39 -17.63 -9.17
N ASP A 804 -24.61 -18.03 -8.82
CA ASP A 804 -24.97 -18.29 -7.43
C ASP A 804 -24.25 -19.50 -6.84
N GLN A 805 -24.07 -20.60 -7.59
CA GLN A 805 -23.23 -21.72 -7.15
C GLN A 805 -21.75 -21.34 -7.08
N LEU A 806 -21.26 -20.56 -8.05
CA LEU A 806 -19.89 -20.01 -8.05
C LEU A 806 -19.63 -19.16 -6.80
N GLN A 807 -20.50 -18.19 -6.50
CA GLN A 807 -20.41 -17.35 -5.31
C GLN A 807 -20.43 -18.20 -4.02
N ARG A 808 -21.34 -19.19 -3.91
CA ARG A 808 -21.41 -20.06 -2.73
C ARG A 808 -20.09 -20.83 -2.52
N LEU A 809 -19.48 -21.36 -3.58
CA LEU A 809 -18.21 -22.09 -3.49
C LEU A 809 -17.03 -21.16 -3.17
N LEU A 810 -17.01 -19.94 -3.72
CA LEU A 810 -16.00 -18.92 -3.40
C LEU A 810 -16.10 -18.44 -1.95
N LEU A 811 -17.31 -18.22 -1.45
CA LEU A 811 -17.56 -17.83 -0.05
C LEU A 811 -17.16 -18.95 0.92
N GLN A 812 -17.44 -20.21 0.60
CA GLN A 812 -16.94 -21.36 1.37
C GLN A 812 -15.40 -21.46 1.39
N GLN A 813 -14.73 -20.95 0.35
CA GLN A 813 -13.27 -20.82 0.28
C GLN A 813 -12.76 -19.51 0.93
N GLY A 814 -13.60 -18.76 1.63
CA GLY A 814 -13.25 -17.52 2.33
C GLY A 814 -12.98 -16.31 1.43
N GLN A 815 -13.41 -16.34 0.15
CA GLN A 815 -13.27 -15.19 -0.75
C GLN A 815 -14.26 -14.07 -0.39
N VAL A 816 -13.88 -12.83 -0.67
CA VAL A 816 -14.73 -11.64 -0.49
C VAL A 816 -15.26 -11.22 -1.87
N ILE A 817 -16.59 -11.09 -1.99
CA ILE A 817 -17.33 -10.70 -3.21
C ILE A 817 -18.12 -9.39 -3.05
N ALA A 818 -18.23 -8.88 -1.82
CA ALA A 818 -18.81 -7.58 -1.49
C ALA A 818 -18.11 -6.98 -0.26
N PHE A 819 -17.75 -5.69 -0.33
CA PHE A 819 -17.03 -5.02 0.74
C PHE A 819 -17.94 -4.59 1.90
N PHE A 820 -17.46 -4.78 3.13
CA PHE A 820 -18.01 -4.22 4.35
C PHE A 820 -16.88 -3.81 5.31
N THR A 821 -17.10 -2.78 6.12
CA THR A 821 -16.15 -2.34 7.15
C THR A 821 -16.21 -3.21 8.42
N ASP A 822 -17.40 -3.76 8.70
CA ASP A 822 -17.81 -4.58 9.85
C ASP A 822 -18.05 -6.06 9.46
N LEU A 823 -17.19 -6.58 8.59
CA LEU A 823 -17.34 -7.87 7.93
C LEU A 823 -17.33 -9.05 8.95
N PRO A 824 -18.31 -9.97 8.94
CA PRO A 824 -18.36 -11.11 9.87
C PRO A 824 -17.16 -12.07 9.72
N PRO A 825 -16.84 -12.91 10.74
CA PRO A 825 -15.74 -13.87 10.66
C PRO A 825 -15.88 -14.83 9.48
N THR A 826 -14.80 -15.03 8.72
CA THR A 826 -14.81 -15.67 7.38
C THR A 826 -15.18 -17.14 7.38
N ASP A 827 -15.20 -17.78 8.54
CA ASP A 827 -15.53 -19.18 8.81
C ASP A 827 -17.00 -19.41 9.20
N THR A 828 -17.86 -18.37 9.13
CA THR A 828 -19.27 -18.42 9.53
C THR A 828 -20.25 -18.47 8.36
N ASP A 829 -21.41 -19.12 8.58
CA ASP A 829 -22.57 -19.03 7.69
C ASP A 829 -23.00 -17.56 7.43
N GLU A 830 -22.83 -16.69 8.44
CA GLU A 830 -23.20 -15.28 8.40
C GLU A 830 -22.34 -14.48 7.40
N PHE A 831 -21.03 -14.70 7.38
CA PHE A 831 -20.12 -14.13 6.37
C PHE A 831 -20.56 -14.46 4.94
N ALA A 832 -20.87 -15.74 4.68
CA ALA A 832 -21.30 -16.18 3.37
C ALA A 832 -22.66 -15.55 2.99
N ALA A 833 -23.62 -15.60 3.90
CA ALA A 833 -24.97 -15.12 3.64
C ALA A 833 -25.06 -13.60 3.45
N VAL A 834 -24.39 -12.81 4.31
CA VAL A 834 -24.35 -11.35 4.21
C VAL A 834 -23.77 -10.92 2.86
N GLN A 835 -22.62 -11.47 2.46
CA GLN A 835 -22.00 -11.13 1.18
C GLN A 835 -22.82 -11.57 -0.03
N PHE A 836 -23.40 -12.78 0.01
CA PHE A 836 -24.24 -13.31 -1.07
C PHE A 836 -25.44 -12.39 -1.36
N PHE A 837 -26.06 -11.83 -0.33
CA PHE A 837 -27.16 -10.88 -0.49
C PHE A 837 -26.73 -9.42 -0.71
N ALA A 838 -25.51 -9.05 -0.31
CA ALA A 838 -24.91 -7.77 -0.64
C ALA A 838 -24.64 -7.58 -2.14
N ALA A 839 -24.28 -8.66 -2.85
CA ALA A 839 -24.24 -8.67 -4.31
C ALA A 839 -25.64 -8.44 -4.95
N ARG A 840 -26.71 -8.77 -4.21
CA ARG A 840 -28.12 -8.74 -4.66
C ARG A 840 -28.92 -7.53 -4.16
N GLY A 841 -28.23 -6.50 -3.66
CA GLY A 841 -28.83 -5.20 -3.31
C GLY A 841 -29.49 -5.13 -1.92
N PHE A 842 -29.19 -6.04 -0.99
CA PHE A 842 -29.76 -5.99 0.36
C PHE A 842 -29.20 -4.87 1.25
N PHE A 843 -28.02 -4.36 0.90
CA PHE A 843 -27.28 -3.35 1.65
C PHE A 843 -26.90 -2.19 0.73
N ASP A 844 -27.27 -0.97 1.12
CA ASP A 844 -27.04 0.30 0.41
C ASP A 844 -25.86 1.12 0.99
N THR A 845 -25.23 0.62 2.05
CA THR A 845 -24.02 1.14 2.69
C THR A 845 -22.93 0.06 2.77
N TYR A 846 -21.76 0.43 3.31
CA TYR A 846 -20.65 -0.49 3.61
C TYR A 846 -20.67 -1.05 5.04
N GLU A 847 -21.80 -0.92 5.76
CA GLU A 847 -22.00 -1.51 7.09
C GLU A 847 -23.09 -2.58 7.00
N ALA A 848 -22.75 -3.83 7.31
CA ALA A 848 -23.69 -4.94 7.33
C ALA A 848 -24.61 -4.89 8.56
N ARG A 849 -24.01 -4.51 9.70
CA ARG A 849 -24.60 -4.48 11.05
C ARG A 849 -25.22 -5.83 11.42
N ALA A 850 -24.51 -6.91 11.12
CA ALA A 850 -25.05 -8.28 11.14
C ALA A 850 -25.66 -8.69 12.49
N GLY A 851 -25.03 -8.26 13.61
CA GLY A 851 -25.51 -8.51 14.97
C GLY A 851 -26.64 -7.58 15.46
N GLU A 852 -27.01 -6.52 14.73
CA GLU A 852 -28.12 -5.65 15.11
C GLU A 852 -29.48 -6.32 14.79
N ALA A 853 -30.48 -6.08 15.64
CA ALA A 853 -31.86 -6.46 15.37
C ALA A 853 -32.34 -5.83 14.06
N VAL A 854 -33.05 -6.60 13.23
CA VAL A 854 -33.66 -6.08 12.02
C VAL A 854 -34.73 -5.06 12.42
N ASP A 855 -34.69 -3.87 11.84
CA ASP A 855 -35.81 -2.91 11.92
C ASP A 855 -36.85 -3.18 10.84
N LYS A 856 -38.07 -2.66 11.02
CA LYS A 856 -39.19 -2.77 10.08
C LYS A 856 -38.85 -2.40 8.64
N SER A 857 -38.06 -1.35 8.43
CA SER A 857 -37.65 -0.87 7.10
C SER A 857 -36.67 -1.84 6.44
N ALA A 858 -35.67 -2.30 7.19
CA ALA A 858 -34.71 -3.31 6.75
C ALA A 858 -35.39 -4.65 6.45
N ALA A 859 -36.24 -5.16 7.35
CA ALA A 859 -37.02 -6.38 7.14
C ALA A 859 -37.80 -6.31 5.84
N ARG A 860 -38.56 -5.22 5.64
CA ARG A 860 -39.35 -5.00 4.44
C ARG A 860 -38.47 -5.00 3.18
N LYS A 861 -37.39 -4.21 3.14
CA LYS A 861 -36.47 -4.14 1.99
C LYS A 861 -35.88 -5.52 1.64
N MET A 862 -35.28 -6.20 2.62
CA MET A 862 -34.59 -7.47 2.44
C MET A 862 -35.56 -8.58 2.01
N LEU A 863 -36.72 -8.68 2.65
CA LEU A 863 -37.72 -9.69 2.35
C LEU A 863 -38.41 -9.44 1.00
N HIS A 864 -38.79 -8.18 0.67
CA HIS A 864 -39.31 -7.84 -0.66
C HIS A 864 -38.30 -8.20 -1.74
N ARG A 865 -37.03 -7.81 -1.58
CA ARG A 865 -35.98 -8.12 -2.55
C ARG A 865 -35.77 -9.63 -2.71
N PHE A 866 -35.85 -10.40 -1.61
CA PHE A 866 -35.83 -11.86 -1.69
C PHE A 866 -36.99 -12.43 -2.54
N ALA A 867 -38.22 -11.96 -2.29
CA ALA A 867 -39.40 -12.39 -3.03
C ALA A 867 -39.31 -12.10 -4.54
N GLU A 868 -38.77 -10.93 -4.92
CA GLU A 868 -38.45 -10.59 -6.31
C GLU A 868 -37.46 -11.59 -6.93
N LEU A 869 -36.33 -11.86 -6.25
CA LEU A 869 -35.27 -12.74 -6.73
C LEU A 869 -35.73 -14.20 -6.92
N ILE A 870 -36.67 -14.67 -6.09
CA ILE A 870 -37.31 -16.00 -6.23
C ILE A 870 -38.60 -15.98 -7.06
N ARG A 871 -38.97 -14.83 -7.65
CA ARG A 871 -40.16 -14.62 -8.49
C ARG A 871 -41.47 -15.05 -7.82
N ARG A 872 -41.68 -14.65 -6.55
CA ARG A 872 -42.91 -14.94 -5.78
C ARG A 872 -43.70 -13.66 -5.48
N PRO A 873 -45.05 -13.72 -5.48
CA PRO A 873 -45.89 -12.57 -5.13
C PRO A 873 -45.76 -12.26 -3.63
N ILE A 874 -45.67 -10.98 -3.30
CA ILE A 874 -45.42 -10.50 -1.94
C ILE A 874 -46.76 -10.42 -1.16
N PRO A 875 -46.88 -11.06 0.03
CA PRO A 875 -48.08 -10.94 0.86
C PRO A 875 -48.33 -9.50 1.37
N HIS A 876 -49.58 -9.12 1.60
CA HIS A 876 -49.94 -7.74 1.95
C HIS A 876 -49.39 -7.25 3.32
N ALA A 877 -49.19 -8.16 4.28
CA ALA A 877 -48.67 -7.87 5.63
C ALA A 877 -47.16 -8.14 5.81
N PHE A 878 -46.42 -8.26 4.70
CA PHE A 878 -45.05 -8.76 4.68
C PHE A 878 -44.04 -7.67 5.10
N GLY A 879 -43.40 -7.85 6.25
CA GLY A 879 -42.41 -6.89 6.77
C GLY A 879 -42.99 -5.58 7.30
N THR A 880 -44.28 -5.50 7.65
CA THR A 880 -44.96 -4.23 7.98
C THR A 880 -45.55 -4.13 9.38
N ALA A 881 -45.62 -5.21 10.16
CA ALA A 881 -46.37 -5.22 11.43
C ALA A 881 -45.61 -4.68 12.66
N TYR A 882 -44.30 -4.96 12.80
CA TYR A 882 -43.54 -4.71 14.03
C TYR A 882 -42.28 -3.90 13.78
N GLU A 883 -41.86 -3.09 14.76
CA GLU A 883 -40.64 -2.26 14.67
C GLU A 883 -39.37 -3.11 14.65
N HIS A 884 -39.32 -4.16 15.48
CA HIS A 884 -38.33 -5.22 15.44
C HIS A 884 -39.07 -6.57 15.36
N PRO A 885 -39.21 -7.18 14.17
CA PRO A 885 -39.91 -8.45 14.04
C PRO A 885 -39.19 -9.59 14.78
N THR A 886 -40.00 -10.43 15.42
CA THR A 886 -39.52 -11.63 16.10
C THR A 886 -39.08 -12.71 15.11
N GLN A 887 -38.35 -13.70 15.60
CA GLN A 887 -38.06 -14.91 14.84
C GLN A 887 -39.34 -15.58 14.30
N ASP A 888 -40.42 -15.66 15.09
CA ASP A 888 -41.66 -16.29 14.66
C ASP A 888 -42.43 -15.46 13.60
N ASP A 889 -42.38 -14.13 13.66
CA ASP A 889 -42.95 -13.26 12.62
C ASP A 889 -42.36 -13.54 11.25
N VAL A 890 -41.02 -13.55 11.17
CA VAL A 890 -40.30 -13.76 9.91
C VAL A 890 -40.53 -15.18 9.38
N VAL A 891 -40.59 -16.19 10.26
CA VAL A 891 -40.97 -17.55 9.87
C VAL A 891 -42.40 -17.59 9.30
N ARG A 892 -43.38 -16.94 9.95
CA ARG A 892 -44.77 -16.88 9.43
C ARG A 892 -44.85 -16.19 8.07
N TRP A 893 -44.13 -15.09 7.90
CA TRP A 893 -44.05 -14.35 6.63
C TRP A 893 -43.43 -15.19 5.51
N LEU A 894 -42.27 -15.82 5.75
CA LEU A 894 -41.60 -16.66 4.76
C LEU A 894 -42.41 -17.93 4.44
N ALA A 895 -43.12 -18.49 5.43
CA ALA A 895 -44.00 -19.64 5.23
C ALA A 895 -45.18 -19.29 4.32
N SER A 896 -45.77 -18.10 4.50
CA SER A 896 -46.79 -17.54 3.60
C SER A 896 -46.25 -17.30 2.18
N LEU A 897 -45.06 -16.69 2.03
CA LEU A 897 -44.43 -16.46 0.72
C LEU A 897 -44.17 -17.76 -0.06
N LEU A 898 -43.78 -18.82 0.65
CA LEU A 898 -43.45 -20.12 0.07
C LEU A 898 -44.61 -21.10 0.01
N GLN A 899 -45.81 -20.72 0.50
CA GLN A 899 -47.01 -21.57 0.60
C GLN A 899 -46.74 -22.88 1.36
N ARG A 900 -46.10 -22.77 2.52
CA ARG A 900 -45.75 -23.89 3.43
C ARG A 900 -46.25 -23.64 4.85
N SER A 901 -46.27 -24.68 5.69
CA SER A 901 -46.49 -24.49 7.11
C SER A 901 -45.24 -23.88 7.80
N PRO A 902 -45.42 -23.10 8.88
CA PRO A 902 -44.29 -22.62 9.69
C PRO A 902 -43.41 -23.75 10.25
N ASN A 903 -43.96 -24.95 10.48
CA ASN A 903 -43.21 -26.08 11.04
C ASN A 903 -42.27 -26.70 10.01
N GLU A 904 -42.73 -26.90 8.76
CA GLU A 904 -41.85 -27.31 7.64
C GLU A 904 -40.75 -26.28 7.41
N LEU A 905 -41.07 -24.98 7.49
CA LEU A 905 -40.08 -23.93 7.28
C LEU A 905 -39.00 -23.91 8.36
N ARG A 906 -39.35 -24.08 9.64
CA ARG A 906 -38.34 -24.17 10.72
C ARG A 906 -37.41 -25.38 10.54
N ALA A 907 -37.92 -26.50 10.02
CA ALA A 907 -37.09 -27.65 9.66
C ALA A 907 -36.18 -27.39 8.44
N TRP A 908 -36.65 -26.64 7.44
CA TRP A 908 -35.83 -26.21 6.29
C TRP A 908 -34.70 -25.25 6.67
N LEU A 909 -34.96 -24.37 7.65
CA LEU A 909 -34.05 -23.36 8.15
C LEU A 909 -33.09 -23.86 9.24
N ASP A 910 -33.35 -25.04 9.81
CA ASP A 910 -32.67 -25.61 10.98
C ASP A 910 -32.75 -24.68 12.22
N ILE A 911 -33.97 -24.21 12.52
CA ILE A 911 -34.24 -23.33 13.67
C ILE A 911 -34.61 -24.19 14.89
N THR A 912 -33.70 -24.30 15.85
CA THR A 912 -33.97 -24.90 17.15
C THR A 912 -34.62 -23.89 18.11
N VAL A 913 -35.65 -24.33 18.81
CA VAL A 913 -36.79 -23.52 19.34
C VAL A 913 -36.47 -22.62 20.55
N LYS A 914 -35.20 -22.33 20.86
CA LYS A 914 -34.82 -21.76 22.18
C LYS A 914 -35.33 -20.35 22.48
N ASP A 915 -35.60 -19.51 21.48
CA ASP A 915 -36.22 -18.19 21.71
C ASP A 915 -37.00 -17.72 20.48
N ARG A 916 -38.34 -17.87 20.50
CA ARG A 916 -39.21 -17.53 19.35
C ARG A 916 -39.59 -16.06 19.30
N ASP A 917 -39.62 -15.41 20.46
CA ASP A 917 -40.08 -14.04 20.64
C ASP A 917 -38.91 -13.04 20.64
N ALA A 918 -37.66 -13.53 20.67
CA ALA A 918 -36.48 -12.72 20.40
C ALA A 918 -36.54 -12.00 19.03
N PRO A 919 -36.08 -10.74 18.96
CA PRO A 919 -35.83 -10.05 17.69
C PRO A 919 -34.84 -10.83 16.81
N LEU A 920 -35.13 -10.92 15.52
CA LEU A 920 -34.19 -11.49 14.53
C LEU A 920 -33.08 -10.49 14.20
N THR A 921 -31.82 -10.91 14.09
CA THR A 921 -30.73 -10.03 13.62
C THR A 921 -30.60 -9.98 12.10
N ARG A 922 -29.95 -8.93 11.57
CA ARG A 922 -29.73 -8.73 10.13
C ARG A 922 -28.95 -9.87 9.49
N GLY A 923 -27.94 -10.38 10.19
CA GLY A 923 -27.15 -11.54 9.77
C GLY A 923 -27.92 -12.85 9.85
N GLN A 924 -28.68 -13.09 10.94
CA GLN A 924 -29.57 -14.26 11.05
C GLN A 924 -30.59 -14.32 9.91
N LEU A 925 -31.21 -13.18 9.57
CA LEU A 925 -32.11 -13.08 8.41
C LEU A 925 -31.40 -13.46 7.11
N CYS A 926 -30.19 -12.95 6.87
CA CYS A 926 -29.39 -13.36 5.70
C CYS A 926 -29.14 -14.87 5.69
N VAL A 927 -28.69 -15.47 6.81
CA VAL A 927 -28.42 -16.91 6.93
C VAL A 927 -29.65 -17.74 6.58
N TRP A 928 -30.82 -17.35 7.10
CA TRP A 928 -32.08 -18.04 6.81
C TRP A 928 -32.43 -17.99 5.32
N LEU A 929 -32.37 -16.80 4.71
CA LEU A 929 -32.64 -16.63 3.28
C LEU A 929 -31.60 -17.37 2.41
N TYR A 930 -30.35 -17.50 2.86
CA TYR A 930 -29.26 -18.18 2.15
C TYR A 930 -29.40 -19.70 2.19
N ARG A 931 -29.92 -20.24 3.31
CA ARG A 931 -30.35 -21.64 3.44
C ARG A 931 -31.56 -21.91 2.54
N LEU A 932 -32.57 -21.04 2.51
CA LEU A 932 -33.73 -21.19 1.61
C LEU A 932 -33.33 -21.13 0.14
N TRP A 933 -32.45 -20.22 -0.26
CA TRP A 933 -31.95 -20.13 -1.64
C TRP A 933 -31.41 -21.47 -2.14
N GLY A 934 -30.56 -22.13 -1.34
CA GLY A 934 -29.99 -23.45 -1.65
C GLY A 934 -30.91 -24.65 -1.38
N ARG A 935 -32.18 -24.43 -1.03
CA ARG A 935 -33.24 -25.45 -0.98
C ARG A 935 -34.27 -25.28 -2.11
N LEU A 936 -34.32 -24.10 -2.73
CA LEU A 936 -35.23 -23.74 -3.82
C LEU A 936 -34.60 -23.93 -5.21
N ARG A 937 -33.29 -24.21 -5.27
CA ARG A 937 -32.47 -24.48 -6.46
C ARG A 937 -31.63 -25.72 -6.22
#